data_AF-A0A3B9G867-F1
#
_entry.id   AF-A0A3B9G867-F1
#
_cell.length_a   1.000
_cell.length_b   1.000
_cell.length_c   1.000
_cell.angle_alpha   90.00
_cell.angle_beta   90.00
_cell.angle_gamma   90.00
#
_symmetry.space_group_name_H-M   'P 1'
#
loop_
_entity.id
_entity.type
_entity.pdbx_description
1 polymer ?
#
loop_
_entity_poly.entity_id
_entity_poly.type
_entity_poly.pdbx_seq_one_letter_code
_entity_poly.pdbx_strand_id
1 'polypeptide(L)'
;WSGPLVQERQGAIRIEVSGRNTALMLNGKLEMPIREGTQSVDLFVPRGVHKLNILTIATPEAKSVEAKLARENRQSSIVKMRPFTAIDFDPDSAADIPYFEPVPAPEITQEENRWNLSMPSRELRFIDFEFLEYRGEAIAINNVEISGGELKHIPPTADVLELASNDVLELAPGDTVTVSYLDELTAGAEQRNRLLTKSLTATYYNGQITPISYDFNRSGNGSIKGTRKELLRIEPGERIVAEIVDFDLDVGLDRDEVEVEIQVNSAPPFKYTATETGASTGVFLAEIDTAAEATEGKITVKQGDKVYLRYKDVQNIFPGHAFYRETVVLLNEPTKAQIQIVDSETSVEGGMRFLPVEEPRLQDHISKVEYRLPLTIEVIDPDRAKDSRSTVLVDVMTTQGVKTQIECVLSRAFATPKEALSESRNPALLEGRFVGQIPLLLGSPQSITMLPEDGTLPKGGLGKIIIPTDPDPETPLDDGENKSKAALAVLSVVGTDQFTAIYQDTSRPDDSKITLNAAAKLFSAASLEITNEEYLEPAEIAYVGKKLFLRLSDPDLDISKKRDLAIVRIITESGEDETVELEETLTHSGVFSGSFPLQANPKPVPGNFEGEIECFFGDQITAGYLDNVIQTIDGQPIIKRILPVAVGTDGIMAAFSKIYKDEDLAIQTQFHIAESYFELFKSQRKLKQDAKAEAALTSGQRVLRDLQDDYPNPKYAPRVSYLLGQFAQEMEAWNEAIAAYGSIVRNHPEHNLAPDSQYKLGQCHEEAGELDEALEAYVTLAGTYPKSPLIANVMLRINEHFYTKEDYSVAASVGEKFLEKFPNHEWTPKMAFRIGQCHYKQEEFLKGGKSFDAFTKRFPDQELTAQALFWAGESYRMGRDIPNAFRRYNRCRWDYPESDAAKYSRGRLALPELLSQFEKEANLNE
;
A
#
# COMPACT_ATOMS: atom_id res chain seq x y z
N TRP A 1 28.82 25.33 3.53
CA TRP A 1 28.30 26.03 2.35
C TRP A 1 28.27 27.54 2.60
N SER A 2 28.62 28.37 1.61
CA SER A 2 28.58 29.84 1.73
C SER A 2 28.23 30.45 0.36
N GLY A 3 27.22 31.31 0.29
CA GLY A 3 26.78 31.90 -0.98
C GLY A 3 25.62 32.89 -0.82
N PRO A 4 25.19 33.52 -1.93
CA PRO A 4 23.97 34.32 -1.96
C PRO A 4 22.74 33.43 -1.79
N LEU A 5 21.74 33.86 -1.04
CA LEU A 5 20.42 33.25 -0.96
C LEU A 5 19.40 34.23 -1.51
N VAL A 6 18.71 33.84 -2.58
CA VAL A 6 17.73 34.68 -3.26
C VAL A 6 16.36 34.49 -2.64
N GLN A 7 15.81 35.56 -2.05
CA GLN A 7 14.45 35.60 -1.53
C GLN A 7 13.59 36.49 -2.43
N GLU A 8 12.81 35.87 -3.32
CA GLU A 8 12.00 36.59 -4.32
C GLU A 8 10.86 37.42 -3.72
N ARG A 9 10.32 36.96 -2.60
CA ARG A 9 9.21 37.57 -1.87
C ARG A 9 9.54 37.56 -0.39
N GLN A 10 9.22 38.63 0.32
CA GLN A 10 9.33 38.62 1.77
C GLN A 10 8.48 37.48 2.35
N GLY A 11 9.03 36.72 3.29
CA GLY A 11 8.32 35.60 3.88
C GLY A 11 9.20 34.80 4.83
N ALA A 12 8.61 33.85 5.54
CA ALA A 12 9.39 32.94 6.36
C ALA A 12 10.08 31.86 5.52
N ILE A 13 11.25 31.45 5.98
CA ILE A 13 11.96 30.28 5.52
C ILE A 13 12.33 29.41 6.72
N ARG A 14 12.30 28.09 6.54
CA ARG A 14 12.88 27.13 7.48
C ARG A 14 14.12 26.54 6.84
N ILE A 15 15.25 26.63 7.51
CA ILE A 15 16.47 25.95 7.08
C ILE A 15 16.78 24.85 8.08
N GLU A 16 16.88 23.62 7.59
CA GLU A 16 17.31 22.45 8.36
C GLU A 16 18.70 22.03 7.92
N VAL A 17 19.59 21.77 8.87
CA VAL A 17 20.94 21.31 8.60
C VAL A 17 21.18 20.04 9.40
N SER A 18 21.63 18.99 8.71
CA SER A 18 21.94 17.70 9.29
C SER A 18 23.44 17.42 9.26
N GLY A 19 23.95 16.84 10.35
CA GLY A 19 25.35 16.46 10.55
C GLY A 19 25.68 16.28 12.03
N ARG A 20 26.96 16.06 12.34
CA ARG A 20 27.43 15.89 13.73
C ARG A 20 27.37 17.19 14.52
N ASN A 21 27.86 18.29 13.94
CA ASN A 21 27.74 19.63 14.48
C ASN A 21 27.17 20.52 13.40
N THR A 22 26.20 21.37 13.73
CA THR A 22 25.48 22.19 12.75
C THR A 22 25.40 23.64 13.23
N ALA A 23 25.57 24.59 12.30
CA ALA A 23 25.42 26.03 12.55
C ALA A 23 25.06 26.79 11.28
N LEU A 24 24.41 27.95 11.45
CA LEU A 24 23.92 28.78 10.34
C LEU A 24 24.04 30.26 10.68
N MET A 25 24.54 31.03 9.72
CA MET A 25 24.65 32.49 9.78
C MET A 25 24.00 33.11 8.54
N LEU A 26 23.07 34.05 8.75
CA LEU A 26 22.40 34.80 7.70
C LEU A 26 22.75 36.29 7.83
N ASN A 27 23.21 36.90 6.74
CA ASN A 27 23.64 38.31 6.68
C ASN A 27 24.65 38.71 7.77
N GLY A 28 25.49 37.77 8.20
CA GLY A 28 26.49 37.99 9.26
C GLY A 28 25.96 37.83 10.69
N LYS A 29 24.67 37.57 10.88
CA LYS A 29 24.07 37.25 12.18
C LYS A 29 24.00 35.74 12.39
N LEU A 30 24.52 35.25 13.51
CA LEU A 30 24.44 33.84 13.89
C LEU A 30 23.00 33.52 14.28
N GLU A 31 22.27 32.83 13.42
CA GLU A 31 20.86 32.49 13.65
C GLU A 31 20.69 31.08 14.23
N MET A 32 21.62 30.17 13.94
CA MET A 32 21.64 28.82 14.52
C MET A 32 23.02 28.55 15.15
N PRO A 33 23.12 28.49 16.49
CA PRO A 33 24.38 28.29 17.17
C PRO A 33 24.91 26.86 16.93
N ILE A 34 26.23 26.69 17.13
CA ILE A 34 26.88 25.38 17.00
C ILE A 34 26.32 24.44 18.08
N ARG A 35 25.59 23.40 17.66
CA ARG A 35 25.17 22.28 18.54
C ARG A 35 25.36 20.95 17.83
N GLU A 36 25.32 19.87 18.59
CA GLU A 36 25.38 18.52 18.05
C GLU A 36 24.04 18.09 17.43
N GLY A 37 24.11 17.34 16.33
CA GLY A 37 22.97 16.77 15.64
C GLY A 37 22.28 17.70 14.62
N THR A 38 21.15 17.23 14.11
CA THR A 38 20.29 17.98 13.19
C THR A 38 19.59 19.12 13.92
N GLN A 39 19.66 20.31 13.32
CA GLN A 39 18.99 21.51 13.83
C GLN A 39 18.20 22.17 12.70
N SER A 40 17.13 22.87 13.06
CA SER A 40 16.36 23.72 12.16
C SER A 40 16.19 25.11 12.76
N VAL A 41 16.07 26.10 11.89
CA VAL A 41 15.82 27.50 12.27
C VAL A 41 14.78 28.10 11.34
N ASP A 42 13.82 28.81 11.93
CA ASP A 42 12.82 29.60 11.21
C ASP A 42 13.24 31.07 11.17
N LEU A 43 13.29 31.63 9.97
CA LEU A 43 13.76 32.98 9.71
C LEU A 43 12.73 33.72 8.88
N PHE A 44 12.37 34.93 9.28
CA PHE A 44 11.64 35.83 8.40
C PHE A 44 12.63 36.60 7.53
N VAL A 45 12.59 36.38 6.23
CA VAL A 45 13.58 36.89 5.29
C VAL A 45 12.89 37.88 4.34
N PRO A 46 13.30 39.16 4.34
CA PRO A 46 12.79 40.16 3.41
C PRO A 46 13.03 39.79 1.94
N ARG A 47 12.32 40.44 1.01
CA ARG A 47 12.65 40.30 -0.41
C ARG A 47 14.05 40.86 -0.66
N GLY A 48 14.96 40.07 -1.21
CA GLY A 48 16.34 40.48 -1.44
C GLY A 48 17.30 39.32 -1.68
N VAL A 49 18.54 39.66 -2.03
CA VAL A 49 19.67 38.73 -2.01
C VAL A 49 20.37 38.81 -0.67
N HIS A 50 20.44 37.69 0.04
CA HIS A 50 21.01 37.57 1.39
C HIS A 50 22.32 36.78 1.38
N LYS A 51 23.18 36.96 2.37
CA LYS A 51 24.42 36.16 2.53
C LYS A 51 24.19 35.00 3.48
N LEU A 52 24.17 33.77 2.97
CA LEU A 52 23.97 32.55 3.77
C LEU A 52 25.28 31.81 3.98
N ASN A 53 25.57 31.42 5.22
CA ASN A 53 26.69 30.54 5.58
C ASN A 53 26.17 29.40 6.44
N ILE A 54 26.45 28.17 6.04
CA ILE A 54 26.08 26.94 6.76
C ILE A 54 27.34 26.15 7.05
N LEU A 55 27.50 25.74 8.30
CA LEU A 55 28.58 24.88 8.77
C LEU A 55 27.98 23.56 9.26
N THR A 56 28.52 22.44 8.76
CA THR A 56 28.17 21.10 9.20
C THR A 56 29.38 20.16 9.15
N ILE A 57 29.43 19.16 10.04
CA ILE A 57 30.54 18.20 10.15
C ILE A 57 30.04 16.77 9.88
N ALA A 58 30.66 16.07 8.93
CA ALA A 58 30.45 14.64 8.68
C ALA A 58 31.44 13.79 9.51
N THR A 59 31.04 12.58 9.88
CA THR A 59 31.92 11.62 10.57
C THR A 59 31.74 10.21 10.01
N PRO A 60 32.64 9.24 10.28
CA PRO A 60 32.44 7.85 9.83
C PRO A 60 31.09 7.24 10.26
N GLU A 61 30.53 7.70 11.38
CA GLU A 61 29.22 7.33 11.92
C GLU A 61 28.06 8.08 11.21
N ALA A 62 28.24 9.38 10.94
CA ALA A 62 27.29 10.21 10.19
C ALA A 62 27.75 10.38 8.73
N LYS A 63 27.45 9.37 7.90
CA LYS A 63 27.96 9.23 6.53
C LYS A 63 27.50 10.31 5.53
N SER A 64 26.47 11.09 5.85
CA SER A 64 25.98 12.19 5.01
C SER A 64 25.69 13.44 5.82
N VAL A 65 26.00 14.60 5.23
CA VAL A 65 25.56 15.92 5.71
C VAL A 65 24.60 16.49 4.67
N GLU A 66 23.58 17.19 5.13
CA GLU A 66 22.52 17.71 4.26
C GLU A 66 22.04 19.06 4.76
N ALA A 67 21.59 19.92 3.85
CA ALA A 67 20.87 21.14 4.17
C ALA A 67 19.60 21.23 3.31
N LYS A 68 18.47 21.54 3.94
CA LYS A 68 17.16 21.71 3.30
C LYS A 68 16.59 23.08 3.59
N LEU A 69 15.77 23.56 2.68
CA LEU A 69 15.03 24.81 2.75
C LEU A 69 13.54 24.50 2.60
N ALA A 70 12.70 25.08 3.45
CA ALA A 70 11.30 25.33 3.13
C ALA A 70 11.10 26.84 3.02
N ARG A 71 10.30 27.25 2.05
CA ARG A 71 9.78 28.62 1.97
C ARG A 71 8.32 28.58 2.40
N GLU A 72 7.86 29.67 2.98
CA GLU A 72 6.46 29.91 3.27
C GLU A 72 5.57 29.68 2.04
N ASN A 73 4.50 28.91 2.23
CA ASN A 73 3.49 28.63 1.21
C ASN A 73 2.16 29.28 1.63
N ARG A 74 1.61 30.15 0.77
CA ARG A 74 0.33 30.85 1.02
C ARG A 74 -0.90 29.95 0.84
N GLN A 75 -0.76 28.86 0.09
CA GLN A 75 -1.83 27.91 -0.27
C GLN A 75 -1.83 26.66 0.62
N SER A 76 -0.82 26.47 1.47
CA SER A 76 -0.68 25.28 2.31
C SER A 76 -0.14 25.63 3.69
N SER A 77 -0.71 25.00 4.72
CA SER A 77 -0.22 25.05 6.10
C SER A 77 0.95 24.09 6.35
N ILE A 78 1.25 23.19 5.40
CA ILE A 78 2.30 22.17 5.50
C ILE A 78 3.65 22.78 5.14
N VAL A 79 4.59 22.74 6.08
CA VAL A 79 5.99 23.12 5.84
C VAL A 79 6.70 22.01 5.07
N LYS A 80 6.88 22.19 3.76
CA LYS A 80 7.54 21.20 2.89
C LYS A 80 9.02 21.54 2.72
N MET A 81 9.88 20.80 3.43
CA MET A 81 11.34 20.88 3.25
C MET A 81 11.74 20.33 1.88
N ARG A 82 12.60 21.05 1.15
CA ARG A 82 13.23 20.59 -0.09
C ARG A 82 14.74 20.82 -0.06
N PRO A 83 15.54 20.07 -0.85
CA PRO A 83 16.92 20.43 -1.10
C PRO A 83 17.02 21.84 -1.72
N PHE A 84 18.15 22.50 -1.52
CA PHE A 84 18.46 23.73 -2.25
C PHE A 84 18.63 23.44 -3.75
N THR A 85 18.15 24.34 -4.60
CA THR A 85 18.29 24.29 -6.07
C THR A 85 19.31 25.34 -6.53
N ALA A 86 19.73 25.29 -7.79
CA ALA A 86 20.64 26.30 -8.35
C ALA A 86 20.02 27.71 -8.33
N ILE A 87 18.69 27.81 -8.52
CA ILE A 87 17.94 29.07 -8.55
C ILE A 87 17.98 29.78 -7.18
N ASP A 88 18.00 29.03 -6.07
CA ASP A 88 18.12 29.61 -4.73
C ASP A 88 19.40 30.46 -4.55
N PHE A 89 20.42 30.20 -5.36
CA PHE A 89 21.72 30.86 -5.30
C PHE A 89 22.01 31.75 -6.52
N ASP A 90 21.05 31.90 -7.45
CA ASP A 90 21.23 32.67 -8.68
C ASP A 90 20.58 34.06 -8.57
N PRO A 91 21.35 35.13 -8.27
CA PRO A 91 20.81 36.47 -8.13
C PRO A 91 20.26 37.04 -9.46
N ASP A 92 20.60 36.45 -10.61
CA ASP A 92 20.11 36.87 -11.92
C ASP A 92 18.78 36.17 -12.29
N SER A 93 18.34 35.19 -11.49
CA SER A 93 17.12 34.39 -11.75
C SER A 93 15.82 35.19 -11.67
N ALA A 94 15.83 36.36 -11.03
CA ALA A 94 14.70 37.27 -10.96
C ALA A 94 15.16 38.72 -11.13
N ALA A 95 14.81 39.33 -12.28
CA ALA A 95 15.07 40.74 -12.54
C ALA A 95 14.45 41.60 -11.41
N ASP A 96 15.21 42.59 -10.92
CA ASP A 96 14.81 43.59 -9.92
C ASP A 96 14.81 43.14 -8.43
N ILE A 97 15.65 42.19 -8.03
CA ILE A 97 15.88 41.89 -6.59
C ILE A 97 17.14 42.61 -6.08
N PRO A 98 17.03 43.57 -5.13
CA PRO A 98 18.19 44.24 -4.55
C PRO A 98 18.96 43.33 -3.57
N TYR A 99 20.25 43.59 -3.38
CA TYR A 99 20.99 43.03 -2.25
C TYR A 99 20.40 43.58 -0.95
N PHE A 100 20.16 42.68 0.01
CA PHE A 100 19.62 43.09 1.29
C PHE A 100 20.66 43.88 2.09
N GLU A 101 20.34 45.14 2.38
CA GLU A 101 21.10 45.95 3.33
C GLU A 101 20.55 45.71 4.74
N PRO A 102 21.37 45.25 5.69
CA PRO A 102 20.94 45.06 7.06
C PRO A 102 20.50 46.39 7.68
N VAL A 103 19.38 46.37 8.39
CA VAL A 103 18.86 47.52 9.16
C VAL A 103 19.96 47.97 10.15
N PRO A 104 20.17 49.29 10.34
CA PRO A 104 21.13 49.79 11.32
C PRO A 104 20.88 49.16 12.69
N ALA A 105 21.97 48.82 13.38
CA ALA A 105 21.93 48.25 14.71
C ALA A 105 21.17 49.20 15.66
N PRO A 106 20.40 48.65 16.62
CA PRO A 106 19.76 49.47 17.62
C PRO A 106 20.79 50.22 18.45
N GLU A 107 20.49 51.46 18.80
CA GLU A 107 21.34 52.28 19.67
C GLU A 107 20.97 52.02 21.13
N ILE A 108 21.96 51.64 21.93
CA ILE A 108 21.81 51.47 23.38
C ILE A 108 22.50 52.64 24.06
N THR A 109 21.76 53.40 24.86
CA THR A 109 22.31 54.45 25.71
C THR A 109 21.98 54.14 27.17
N GLN A 110 22.93 54.43 28.07
CA GLN A 110 22.77 54.25 29.50
C GLN A 110 22.76 55.63 30.18
N GLU A 111 21.71 55.90 30.95
CA GLU A 111 21.58 57.08 31.80
C GLU A 111 21.37 56.61 33.24
N GLU A 112 22.43 56.69 34.06
CA GLU A 112 22.45 56.18 35.44
C GLU A 112 22.01 54.70 35.53
N ASN A 113 20.82 54.44 36.08
CA ASN A 113 20.21 53.11 36.25
C ASN A 113 19.15 52.80 35.18
N ARG A 114 19.07 53.60 34.11
CA ARG A 114 18.13 53.42 32.99
C ARG A 114 18.89 53.07 31.72
N TRP A 115 18.42 52.03 31.05
CA TRP A 115 18.91 51.62 29.74
C TRP A 115 17.84 51.97 28.70
N ASN A 116 18.20 52.78 27.72
CA ASN A 116 17.32 53.16 26.61
C ASN A 116 17.80 52.43 25.35
N LEU A 117 16.89 51.67 24.73
CA LEU A 117 17.12 50.98 23.47
C LEU A 117 16.28 51.68 22.38
N SER A 118 16.95 52.31 21.42
CA SER A 118 16.30 52.96 20.28
C SER A 118 16.53 52.17 19.00
N MET A 119 15.47 51.93 18.23
CA MET A 119 15.55 51.20 16.96
C MET A 119 14.49 51.72 15.98
N PRO A 120 14.68 51.52 14.65
CA PRO A 120 13.64 51.82 13.68
C PRO A 120 12.33 51.07 13.98
N SER A 121 11.20 51.77 13.78
CA SER A 121 9.85 51.26 14.02
C SER A 121 9.62 49.90 13.37
N ARG A 122 9.11 48.93 14.14
CA ARG A 122 8.81 47.55 13.70
C ARG A 122 7.74 46.93 14.59
N GLU A 123 7.09 45.88 14.10
CA GLU A 123 6.19 45.05 14.90
C GLU A 123 7.01 44.19 15.88
N LEU A 124 6.62 44.19 17.17
CA LEU A 124 7.31 43.48 18.24
C LEU A 124 6.39 42.40 18.81
N ARG A 125 6.86 41.14 18.83
CA ARG A 125 6.15 40.01 19.45
C ARG A 125 6.65 39.72 20.87
N PHE A 126 7.96 39.65 21.04
CA PHE A 126 8.62 39.51 22.35
C PHE A 126 9.95 40.27 22.34
N ILE A 127 10.45 40.62 23.53
CA ILE A 127 11.80 41.14 23.72
C ILE A 127 12.50 40.23 24.72
N ASP A 128 13.69 39.75 24.34
CA ASP A 128 14.57 38.99 25.23
C ASP A 128 15.72 39.88 25.71
N PHE A 129 16.01 39.83 27.01
CA PHE A 129 17.07 40.61 27.65
C PHE A 129 18.13 39.66 28.19
N GLU A 130 19.24 39.52 27.46
CA GLU A 130 20.36 38.70 27.88
C GLU A 130 21.42 39.55 28.60
N PHE A 131 21.59 39.31 29.91
CA PHE A 131 22.63 39.96 30.71
C PHE A 131 23.88 39.09 30.74
N LEU A 132 24.83 39.38 29.85
CA LEU A 132 26.06 38.59 29.72
C LEU A 132 26.93 38.61 30.98
N GLU A 133 27.03 39.77 31.65
CA GLU A 133 27.79 39.94 32.88
C GLU A 133 27.13 41.00 33.79
N TYR A 134 27.18 40.77 35.11
CA TYR A 134 26.79 41.76 36.11
C TYR A 134 27.71 41.70 37.33
N ARG A 135 27.79 42.80 38.08
CA ARG A 135 28.51 42.87 39.35
C ARG A 135 27.51 43.05 40.48
N GLY A 136 27.29 41.99 41.27
CA GLY A 136 26.34 41.98 42.39
C GLY A 136 25.90 40.55 42.74
N GLU A 137 24.96 40.41 43.68
CA GLU A 137 24.35 39.10 44.02
C GLU A 137 23.21 38.70 43.07
N ALA A 138 22.48 39.68 42.51
CA ALA A 138 21.40 39.47 41.56
C ALA A 138 21.15 40.74 40.72
N ILE A 139 20.49 40.57 39.57
CA ILE A 139 19.97 41.66 38.73
C ILE A 139 18.53 41.93 39.15
N ALA A 140 18.18 43.21 39.34
CA ALA A 140 16.81 43.66 39.61
C ALA A 140 16.36 44.64 38.52
N ILE A 141 15.24 44.34 37.87
CA ILE A 141 14.62 45.20 36.86
C ILE A 141 13.39 45.86 37.49
N ASN A 142 13.45 47.19 37.65
CA ASN A 142 12.37 47.93 38.32
C ASN A 142 11.16 48.22 37.41
N ASN A 143 11.40 48.48 36.13
CA ASN A 143 10.36 48.83 35.16
C ASN A 143 10.85 48.52 33.74
N VAL A 144 9.93 48.10 32.87
CA VAL A 144 10.15 47.98 31.43
C VAL A 144 9.08 48.82 30.73
N GLU A 145 9.50 49.71 29.85
CA GLU A 145 8.62 50.58 29.08
C GLU A 145 8.90 50.41 27.60
N ILE A 146 7.84 50.17 26.82
CA ILE A 146 7.91 50.10 25.36
C ILE A 146 6.95 51.14 24.80
N SER A 147 7.47 52.02 23.95
CA SER A 147 6.70 53.07 23.29
C SER A 147 7.00 53.09 21.79
N GLY A 148 5.96 53.31 20.98
CA GLY A 148 6.05 53.53 19.54
C GLY A 148 5.41 54.87 19.20
N GLY A 149 6.22 55.88 18.83
CA GLY A 149 5.72 57.24 18.64
C GLY A 149 5.14 57.81 19.95
N GLU A 150 3.88 58.24 19.93
CA GLU A 150 3.15 58.74 21.11
C GLU A 150 2.44 57.61 21.90
N LEU A 151 2.42 56.38 21.38
CA LEU A 151 1.71 55.25 22.01
C LEU A 151 2.63 54.49 22.98
N LYS A 152 2.15 54.25 24.21
CA LYS A 152 2.81 53.39 25.21
C LYS A 152 2.18 52.01 25.17
N HIS A 153 2.97 51.00 24.80
CA HIS A 153 2.53 49.60 24.66
C HIS A 153 2.73 48.77 25.94
N ILE A 154 3.75 49.10 26.75
CA ILE A 154 4.00 48.47 28.06
C ILE A 154 4.13 49.57 29.13
N PRO A 155 3.46 49.43 30.29
CA PRO A 155 2.61 48.30 30.69
C PRO A 155 1.25 48.31 29.95
N PRO A 156 0.63 47.14 29.75
CA PRO A 156 -0.70 47.06 29.15
C PRO A 156 -1.74 47.76 30.03
N THR A 157 -2.82 48.22 29.43
CA THR A 157 -3.92 48.92 30.13
C THR A 157 -4.82 48.01 30.97
N ALA A 158 -4.71 46.68 30.82
CA ALA A 158 -5.50 45.70 31.56
C ALA A 158 -4.89 45.38 32.94
N ASP A 159 -5.74 45.15 33.94
CA ASP A 159 -5.32 44.83 35.31
C ASP A 159 -4.92 43.35 35.43
N VAL A 160 -3.64 43.10 35.71
CA VAL A 160 -3.06 41.75 35.84
C VAL A 160 -3.74 40.94 36.95
N LEU A 161 -4.39 41.60 37.92
CA LEU A 161 -5.12 40.93 39.01
C LEU A 161 -6.43 40.26 38.56
N GLU A 162 -7.03 40.66 37.45
CA GLU A 162 -8.25 40.02 36.91
C GLU A 162 -7.99 38.61 36.32
N LEU A 163 -6.73 38.28 36.00
CA LEU A 163 -6.31 36.96 35.52
C LEU A 163 -6.32 35.88 36.62
N ALA A 164 -6.41 36.27 37.90
CA ALA A 164 -6.36 35.34 39.04
C ALA A 164 -7.68 34.58 39.30
N SER A 165 -8.78 34.97 38.65
CA SER A 165 -10.11 34.35 38.80
C SER A 165 -10.55 33.59 37.56
N ASN A 166 -9.62 32.86 36.92
CA ASN A 166 -9.88 32.16 35.68
C ASN A 166 -10.01 30.63 35.89
N ASP A 167 -11.20 30.10 35.63
CA ASP A 167 -11.49 28.66 35.68
C ASP A 167 -11.19 27.94 34.35
N VAL A 168 -10.69 28.67 33.36
CA VAL A 168 -10.23 28.14 32.06
C VAL A 168 -8.74 27.82 32.15
N LEU A 169 -8.36 26.61 31.75
CA LEU A 169 -6.95 26.24 31.58
C LEU A 169 -6.42 26.96 30.33
N GLU A 170 -5.80 28.12 30.53
CA GLU A 170 -5.10 28.85 29.48
C GLU A 170 -3.73 28.24 29.23
N LEU A 171 -3.49 27.78 28.00
CA LEU A 171 -2.24 27.20 27.58
C LEU A 171 -1.50 28.20 26.68
N ALA A 172 -0.26 28.49 27.00
CA ALA A 172 0.62 29.21 26.11
C ALA A 172 1.20 28.27 25.05
N PRO A 173 1.49 28.75 23.83
CA PRO A 173 2.23 27.99 22.83
C PRO A 173 3.58 27.54 23.39
N GLY A 174 3.87 26.24 23.31
CA GLY A 174 5.04 25.60 23.91
C GLY A 174 4.75 24.89 25.24
N ASP A 175 3.61 25.16 25.88
CA ASP A 175 3.21 24.44 27.08
C ASP A 175 2.96 22.97 26.75
N THR A 176 3.43 22.08 27.60
CA THR A 176 3.22 20.64 27.40
C THR A 176 2.16 20.13 28.37
N VAL A 177 0.96 19.90 27.84
CA VAL A 177 -0.13 19.25 28.57
C VAL A 177 0.17 17.77 28.65
N THR A 178 0.27 17.26 29.87
CA THR A 178 0.51 15.83 30.09
C THR A 178 -0.72 15.20 30.75
N VAL A 179 -1.38 14.33 30.00
CA VAL A 179 -2.52 13.55 30.49
C VAL A 179 -1.99 12.20 30.95
N SER A 180 -2.26 11.85 32.20
CA SER A 180 -1.93 10.56 32.76
C SER A 180 -3.19 9.82 33.17
N TYR A 181 -3.39 8.63 32.64
CA TYR A 181 -4.47 7.73 33.00
C TYR A 181 -3.90 6.52 33.74
N LEU A 182 -4.46 6.23 34.91
CA LEU A 182 -4.10 5.05 35.68
C LEU A 182 -5.10 3.93 35.36
N ASP A 183 -4.64 2.90 34.66
CA ASP A 183 -5.42 1.68 34.45
C ASP A 183 -5.28 0.77 35.68
N GLU A 184 -6.38 0.64 36.43
CA GLU A 184 -6.44 -0.14 37.66
C GLU A 184 -6.75 -1.64 37.42
N LEU A 185 -7.22 -2.05 36.23
CA LEU A 185 -7.69 -3.43 35.96
C LEU A 185 -7.35 -3.90 34.53
N THR A 186 -6.24 -4.64 34.37
CA THR A 186 -5.90 -5.32 33.10
C THR A 186 -6.50 -6.72 33.02
N ALA A 187 -7.09 -7.05 31.86
CA ALA A 187 -7.56 -8.40 31.57
C ALA A 187 -6.37 -9.38 31.55
N GLY A 188 -6.37 -10.36 32.47
CA GLY A 188 -5.31 -11.38 32.60
C GLY A 188 -4.65 -11.49 33.98
N ALA A 189 -4.95 -10.58 34.91
CA ALA A 189 -4.55 -10.67 36.33
C ALA A 189 -3.03 -10.81 36.63
N GLU A 190 -2.13 -10.43 35.72
CA GLU A 190 -0.67 -10.52 35.96
C GLU A 190 0.03 -9.18 36.31
N GLN A 191 -0.59 -8.01 36.12
CA GLN A 191 -0.01 -6.73 36.55
C GLN A 191 -1.02 -5.82 37.28
N ARG A 192 -0.62 -5.31 38.44
CA ARG A 192 -1.35 -4.26 39.19
C ARG A 192 -0.83 -2.88 38.77
N ASN A 193 -1.72 -2.04 38.25
CA ASN A 193 -1.58 -0.62 37.97
C ASN A 193 -0.62 -0.24 36.83
N ARG A 194 -1.17 0.17 35.68
CA ARG A 194 -0.40 0.73 34.56
C ARG A 194 -0.72 2.21 34.39
N LEU A 195 0.27 3.08 34.61
CA LEU A 195 0.16 4.51 34.28
C LEU A 195 0.42 4.70 32.79
N LEU A 196 -0.58 5.16 32.05
CA LEU A 196 -0.48 5.57 30.66
C LEU A 196 -0.36 7.09 30.61
N THR A 197 0.77 7.59 30.12
CA THR A 197 0.99 9.03 29.98
C THR A 197 1.11 9.40 28.51
N LYS A 198 0.39 10.45 28.12
CA LYS A 198 0.50 11.11 26.81
C LYS A 198 0.72 12.60 27.03
N SER A 199 1.69 13.15 26.33
CA SER A 199 1.95 14.58 26.32
C SER A 199 1.58 15.17 24.96
N LEU A 200 1.02 16.37 25.00
CA LEU A 200 0.71 17.21 23.85
C LEU A 200 1.32 18.59 24.12
N THR A 201 2.14 19.09 23.21
CA THR A 201 2.60 20.48 23.26
C THR A 201 1.54 21.37 22.63
N ALA A 202 0.96 22.28 23.40
CA ALA A 202 0.05 23.30 22.94
C ALA A 202 0.76 24.18 21.92
N THR A 203 0.12 24.39 20.78
CA THR A 203 0.65 25.22 19.69
C THR A 203 -0.51 25.73 18.87
N TYR A 204 -0.31 26.86 18.19
CA TYR A 204 -1.28 27.41 17.24
C TYR A 204 -1.49 26.45 16.07
N TYR A 205 -2.68 26.50 15.49
CA TYR A 205 -2.97 25.81 14.24
C TYR A 205 -2.69 26.75 13.06
N ASN A 206 -1.86 26.30 12.13
CA ASN A 206 -1.68 27.05 10.88
C ASN A 206 -2.96 26.92 10.04
N GLY A 207 -3.76 27.98 10.02
CA GLY A 207 -5.00 28.09 9.28
C GLY A 207 -4.82 27.84 7.78
N GLN A 208 -5.89 27.38 7.15
CA GLN A 208 -5.94 27.01 5.74
C GLN A 208 -7.18 27.61 5.08
N ILE A 209 -7.06 28.05 3.82
CA ILE A 209 -8.21 28.34 2.95
C ILE A 209 -8.16 27.48 1.69
N THR A 210 -9.25 26.76 1.40
CA THR A 210 -9.36 25.85 0.27
C THR A 210 -10.68 26.02 -0.48
N PRO A 211 -10.65 26.34 -1.79
CA PRO A 211 -11.83 26.22 -2.63
C PRO A 211 -12.22 24.76 -2.78
N ILE A 212 -13.46 24.43 -2.47
CA ILE A 212 -14.01 23.08 -2.57
C ILE A 212 -15.31 23.05 -3.36
N SER A 213 -15.69 21.85 -3.76
CA SER A 213 -17.04 21.50 -4.19
C SER A 213 -17.39 20.09 -3.71
N TYR A 214 -18.64 19.67 -3.89
CA TYR A 214 -19.13 18.36 -3.44
C TYR A 214 -19.77 17.61 -4.60
N ASP A 215 -19.39 16.34 -4.77
CA ASP A 215 -20.14 15.39 -5.60
C ASP A 215 -21.09 14.60 -4.72
N PHE A 216 -22.39 14.68 -5.00
CA PHE A 216 -23.40 13.96 -4.25
C PHE A 216 -23.74 12.66 -4.95
N ASN A 217 -23.26 11.53 -4.41
CA ASN A 217 -23.62 10.21 -4.90
C ASN A 217 -24.81 9.68 -4.10
N ARG A 218 -25.88 9.33 -4.80
CA ARG A 218 -27.05 8.70 -4.19
C ARG A 218 -26.90 7.19 -4.28
N SER A 219 -26.79 6.51 -3.14
CA SER A 219 -26.79 5.04 -3.10
C SER A 219 -28.19 4.48 -3.35
N GLY A 220 -28.28 3.20 -3.76
CA GLY A 220 -29.55 2.52 -4.07
C GLY A 220 -30.56 2.51 -2.92
N ASN A 221 -30.10 2.61 -1.67
CA ASN A 221 -30.92 2.76 -0.47
C ASN A 221 -31.43 4.20 -0.22
N GLY A 222 -31.15 5.15 -1.13
CA GLY A 222 -31.58 6.53 -1.05
C GLY A 222 -30.69 7.45 -0.20
N SER A 223 -29.63 6.94 0.44
CA SER A 223 -28.68 7.78 1.19
C SER A 223 -27.83 8.63 0.23
N ILE A 224 -27.61 9.90 0.59
CA ILE A 224 -26.79 10.83 -0.19
C ILE A 224 -25.43 10.91 0.50
N LYS A 225 -24.37 10.47 -0.19
CA LYS A 225 -22.99 10.60 0.25
C LYS A 225 -22.32 11.72 -0.54
N GLY A 226 -22.09 12.85 0.10
CA GLY A 226 -21.31 13.95 -0.45
C GLY A 226 -19.82 13.64 -0.40
N THR A 227 -19.12 13.81 -1.51
CA THR A 227 -17.68 13.59 -1.60
C THR A 227 -16.99 14.91 -1.87
N ARG A 228 -16.27 15.45 -0.88
CA ARG A 228 -15.50 16.71 -0.97
C ARG A 228 -14.42 16.59 -2.05
N LYS A 229 -14.31 17.57 -2.94
CA LYS A 229 -13.23 17.72 -3.95
C LYS A 229 -12.66 19.14 -3.91
N GLU A 230 -11.37 19.26 -4.15
CA GLU A 230 -10.70 20.56 -4.25
C GLU A 230 -11.02 21.18 -5.63
N LEU A 231 -11.44 22.43 -5.64
CA LEU A 231 -11.87 23.16 -6.84
C LEU A 231 -10.77 24.11 -7.30
N LEU A 232 -10.44 24.12 -8.59
CA LEU A 232 -9.49 25.09 -9.15
C LEU A 232 -10.10 25.93 -10.27
N ARG A 233 -10.91 25.35 -11.15
CA ARG A 233 -11.53 26.06 -12.27
C ARG A 233 -13.04 25.98 -12.24
N ILE A 234 -13.69 27.08 -12.60
CA ILE A 234 -15.15 27.17 -12.71
C ILE A 234 -15.57 27.83 -14.03
N GLU A 235 -16.79 27.56 -14.47
CA GLU A 235 -17.47 28.36 -15.49
C GLU A 235 -18.23 29.54 -14.86
N PRO A 236 -18.45 30.66 -15.59
CA PRO A 236 -19.29 31.74 -15.11
C PRO A 236 -20.70 31.24 -14.73
N GLY A 237 -21.11 31.48 -13.48
CA GLY A 237 -22.39 31.00 -12.96
C GLY A 237 -22.28 29.84 -11.96
N GLU A 238 -21.14 29.15 -11.92
CA GLU A 238 -20.88 28.10 -10.93
C GLU A 238 -20.53 28.70 -9.55
N ARG A 239 -20.81 27.94 -8.49
CA ARG A 239 -20.59 28.34 -7.10
C ARG A 239 -19.18 27.98 -6.65
N ILE A 240 -18.53 28.90 -5.94
CA ILE A 240 -17.28 28.65 -5.22
C ILE A 240 -17.62 28.45 -3.75
N VAL A 241 -17.12 27.39 -3.12
CA VAL A 241 -17.19 27.22 -1.67
C VAL A 241 -15.80 27.39 -1.09
N ALA A 242 -15.58 28.44 -0.30
CA ALA A 242 -14.33 28.65 0.43
C ALA A 242 -14.41 27.93 1.77
N GLU A 243 -13.60 26.88 1.96
CA GLU A 243 -13.44 26.18 3.22
C GLU A 243 -12.22 26.73 3.96
N ILE A 244 -12.46 27.24 5.16
CA ILE A 244 -11.43 27.69 6.08
C ILE A 244 -11.34 26.67 7.21
N VAL A 245 -10.13 26.16 7.45
CA VAL A 245 -9.86 25.29 8.59
C VAL A 245 -8.95 26.06 9.51
N ASP A 246 -9.45 26.43 10.67
CA ASP A 246 -8.69 27.13 11.70
C ASP A 246 -9.29 26.83 13.08
N PHE A 247 -8.67 25.91 13.81
CA PHE A 247 -9.14 25.52 15.14
C PHE A 247 -8.86 26.58 16.20
N ASP A 248 -8.02 27.58 15.93
CA ASP A 248 -7.69 28.62 16.90
C ASP A 248 -8.83 29.65 17.05
N LEU A 249 -9.73 29.72 16.06
CA LEU A 249 -10.90 30.60 16.06
C LEU A 249 -12.19 29.94 16.58
N ASP A 250 -12.12 28.66 16.95
CA ASP A 250 -13.19 27.94 17.64
C ASP A 250 -13.10 28.23 19.14
N VAL A 251 -13.75 29.31 19.57
CA VAL A 251 -13.66 29.86 20.94
C VAL A 251 -14.90 29.54 21.77
N GLY A 252 -15.95 29.00 21.15
CA GLY A 252 -17.26 28.77 21.76
C GLY A 252 -17.88 27.40 21.47
N LEU A 253 -19.04 27.15 22.09
CA LEU A 253 -19.90 25.99 21.78
C LEU A 253 -20.95 26.31 20.71
N ASP A 254 -21.11 27.59 20.38
CA ASP A 254 -21.96 28.08 19.30
C ASP A 254 -21.14 28.18 18.02
N ARG A 255 -21.81 28.32 16.87
CA ARG A 255 -21.11 28.48 15.59
C ARG A 255 -20.42 29.83 15.52
N ASP A 256 -19.11 29.81 15.31
CA ASP A 256 -18.31 31.01 15.14
C ASP A 256 -18.30 31.51 13.67
N GLU A 257 -17.94 32.77 13.48
CA GLU A 257 -17.85 33.43 12.17
C GLU A 257 -16.45 34.00 11.93
N VAL A 258 -15.95 33.83 10.70
CA VAL A 258 -14.63 34.34 10.29
C VAL A 258 -14.74 35.14 9.00
N GLU A 259 -13.87 36.14 8.86
CA GLU A 259 -13.86 37.03 7.70
C GLU A 259 -12.95 36.50 6.58
N VAL A 260 -13.47 36.49 5.35
CA VAL A 260 -12.74 36.12 4.13
C VAL A 260 -12.76 37.29 3.16
N GLU A 261 -11.59 37.65 2.63
CA GLU A 261 -11.46 38.64 1.57
C GLU A 261 -11.52 37.97 0.20
N ILE A 262 -12.41 38.45 -0.68
CA ILE A 262 -12.54 37.99 -2.05
C ILE A 262 -12.08 39.11 -2.99
N GLN A 263 -11.23 38.76 -3.94
CA GLN A 263 -10.68 39.70 -4.91
C GLN A 263 -10.77 39.14 -6.32
N VAL A 264 -11.41 39.87 -7.24
CA VAL A 264 -11.45 39.51 -8.67
C VAL A 264 -10.36 40.27 -9.41
N ASN A 265 -9.44 39.56 -10.04
CA ASN A 265 -8.28 40.11 -10.74
C ASN A 265 -7.50 41.10 -9.85
N SER A 266 -7.42 42.36 -10.26
CA SER A 266 -6.76 43.45 -9.53
C SER A 266 -7.75 44.45 -8.92
N ALA A 267 -9.05 44.11 -8.86
CA ALA A 267 -10.04 44.94 -8.18
C ALA A 267 -9.75 45.01 -6.67
N PRO A 268 -10.27 46.01 -5.94
CA PRO A 268 -10.18 46.02 -4.48
C PRO A 268 -10.86 44.77 -3.87
N PRO A 269 -10.26 44.14 -2.85
CA PRO A 269 -10.90 43.03 -2.15
C PRO A 269 -12.15 43.52 -1.41
N PHE A 270 -13.15 42.66 -1.30
CA PHE A 270 -14.32 42.88 -0.45
C PHE A 270 -14.50 41.69 0.50
N LYS A 271 -15.21 41.93 1.60
CA LYS A 271 -15.32 41.00 2.72
C LYS A 271 -16.54 40.10 2.57
N TYR A 272 -16.39 38.84 2.96
CA TYR A 272 -17.43 37.83 3.06
C TYR A 272 -17.33 37.18 4.44
N THR A 273 -18.47 36.72 4.95
CA THR A 273 -18.53 35.99 6.23
C THR A 273 -18.56 34.50 5.94
N ALA A 274 -17.65 33.75 6.53
CA ALA A 274 -17.70 32.29 6.57
C ALA A 274 -18.21 31.85 7.94
N THR A 275 -19.11 30.87 7.94
CA THR A 275 -19.75 30.36 9.16
C THR A 275 -19.31 28.94 9.42
N GLU A 276 -19.11 28.60 10.69
CA GLU A 276 -18.74 27.27 11.10
C GLU A 276 -19.77 26.19 10.69
N THR A 277 -19.26 25.04 10.26
CA THR A 277 -20.06 23.91 9.75
C THR A 277 -20.91 23.22 10.82
N GLY A 278 -20.46 23.26 12.08
CA GLY A 278 -21.09 22.66 13.25
C GLY A 278 -20.65 23.39 14.51
N ALA A 279 -21.08 22.94 15.68
CA ALA A 279 -20.54 23.44 16.95
C ALA A 279 -19.14 22.85 17.14
N SER A 280 -18.16 23.72 17.38
CA SER A 280 -16.77 23.37 17.70
C SER A 280 -16.11 22.41 16.70
N THR A 281 -16.29 22.70 15.41
CA THR A 281 -15.62 21.97 14.33
C THR A 281 -14.33 22.63 13.87
N GLY A 282 -14.15 23.94 14.09
CA GLY A 282 -13.03 24.75 13.56
C GLY A 282 -12.98 24.78 12.03
N VAL A 283 -14.08 24.43 11.35
CA VAL A 283 -14.21 24.42 9.89
C VAL A 283 -15.32 25.36 9.48
N PHE A 284 -14.97 26.42 8.76
CA PHE A 284 -15.85 27.49 8.30
C PHE A 284 -16.07 27.43 6.79
N LEU A 285 -17.29 27.68 6.34
CA LEU A 285 -17.64 27.72 4.91
C LEU A 285 -18.19 29.09 4.52
N ALA A 286 -17.72 29.62 3.40
CA ALA A 286 -18.34 30.73 2.69
C ALA A 286 -18.76 30.28 1.29
N GLU A 287 -20.06 30.38 1.00
CA GLU A 287 -20.61 30.09 -0.32
C GLU A 287 -20.66 31.35 -1.16
N ILE A 288 -20.03 31.32 -2.32
CA ILE A 288 -19.80 32.48 -3.18
C ILE A 288 -20.42 32.18 -4.54
N ASP A 289 -21.55 32.82 -4.83
CA ASP A 289 -22.24 32.70 -6.10
C ASP A 289 -21.64 33.62 -7.16
N THR A 290 -21.35 33.07 -8.34
CA THR A 290 -20.84 33.84 -9.49
C THR A 290 -21.90 34.00 -10.59
N ALA A 291 -21.71 34.96 -11.48
CA ALA A 291 -22.56 35.19 -12.66
C ALA A 291 -21.76 35.81 -13.82
N ALA A 292 -22.15 35.52 -15.05
CA ALA A 292 -21.57 36.15 -16.24
C ALA A 292 -21.96 37.64 -16.39
N GLU A 293 -23.16 37.99 -15.90
CA GLU A 293 -23.72 39.34 -15.94
C GLU A 293 -23.98 39.87 -14.53
N ALA A 294 -24.05 41.21 -14.39
CA ALA A 294 -24.31 41.86 -13.11
C ALA A 294 -25.65 41.43 -12.52
N THR A 295 -25.58 40.66 -11.43
CA THR A 295 -26.75 40.09 -10.73
C THR A 295 -26.62 40.42 -9.25
N GLU A 296 -27.72 40.84 -8.61
CA GLU A 296 -27.73 41.20 -7.19
C GLU A 296 -27.29 40.00 -6.32
N GLY A 297 -26.36 40.24 -5.39
CA GLY A 297 -25.81 39.22 -4.49
C GLY A 297 -24.80 38.24 -5.11
N LYS A 298 -24.45 38.39 -6.40
CA LYS A 298 -23.47 37.54 -7.09
C LYS A 298 -22.26 38.31 -7.58
N ILE A 299 -21.11 37.63 -7.66
CA ILE A 299 -19.89 38.22 -8.23
C ILE A 299 -19.93 38.08 -9.75
N THR A 300 -19.78 39.20 -10.46
CA THR A 300 -19.65 39.19 -11.92
C THR A 300 -18.25 38.76 -12.34
N VAL A 301 -18.16 37.68 -13.12
CA VAL A 301 -16.91 37.08 -13.59
C VAL A 301 -17.01 36.69 -15.06
N LYS A 302 -15.88 36.72 -15.76
CA LYS A 302 -15.73 36.35 -17.16
C LYS A 302 -14.68 35.25 -17.31
N GLN A 303 -14.72 34.52 -18.43
CA GLN A 303 -13.66 33.55 -18.75
C GLN A 303 -12.28 34.22 -18.72
N GLY A 304 -11.30 33.54 -18.14
CA GLY A 304 -9.95 34.06 -17.91
C GLY A 304 -9.77 34.93 -16.66
N ASP A 305 -10.84 35.31 -15.96
CA ASP A 305 -10.74 36.01 -14.68
C ASP A 305 -10.13 35.10 -13.58
N LYS A 306 -9.50 35.73 -12.59
CA LYS A 306 -8.96 35.08 -11.40
C LYS A 306 -9.70 35.58 -10.17
N VAL A 307 -10.21 34.67 -9.36
CA VAL A 307 -10.86 34.97 -8.08
C VAL A 307 -9.92 34.52 -6.97
N TYR A 308 -9.30 35.48 -6.29
CA TYR A 308 -8.46 35.23 -5.12
C TYR A 308 -9.35 35.18 -3.87
N LEU A 309 -9.14 34.14 -3.07
CA LEU A 309 -9.75 33.97 -1.76
C LEU A 309 -8.64 34.12 -0.72
N ARG A 310 -8.83 35.03 0.23
CA ARG A 310 -7.81 35.43 1.19
C ARG A 310 -8.37 35.34 2.60
N TYR A 311 -7.67 34.64 3.47
CA TYR A 311 -8.01 34.47 4.88
C TYR A 311 -6.84 34.96 5.72
N LYS A 312 -7.12 35.80 6.72
CA LYS A 312 -6.11 36.33 7.63
C LYS A 312 -6.00 35.44 8.86
N ASP A 313 -5.01 34.56 8.83
CA ASP A 313 -4.65 33.69 9.93
C ASP A 313 -3.84 34.50 10.95
N VAL A 314 -4.40 34.72 12.14
CA VAL A 314 -3.81 35.62 13.15
C VAL A 314 -2.72 34.92 13.97
N GLN A 315 -2.78 33.60 14.08
CA GLN A 315 -1.98 32.79 15.01
C GLN A 315 -1.30 31.63 14.28
N ASN A 316 0.03 31.67 14.18
CA ASN A 316 0.78 30.72 13.35
C ASN A 316 1.99 30.15 14.08
N ILE A 317 2.37 28.92 13.72
CA ILE A 317 3.67 28.32 14.03
C ILE A 317 4.70 28.78 12.98
N PHE A 318 4.30 28.81 11.70
CA PHE A 318 5.14 29.21 10.58
C PHE A 318 4.26 29.98 9.57
N PRO A 319 4.50 31.29 9.37
CA PRO A 319 5.72 32.06 9.68
C PRO A 319 5.83 32.61 11.11
N GLY A 320 4.96 32.21 12.05
CA GLY A 320 5.05 32.65 13.44
C GLY A 320 4.47 34.05 13.70
N HIS A 321 3.66 34.61 12.80
CA HIS A 321 2.97 35.89 12.96
C HIS A 321 1.68 35.89 12.13
N ALA A 322 0.86 36.94 12.26
CA ALA A 322 -0.38 37.04 11.50
C ALA A 322 -0.09 37.12 9.99
N PHE A 323 -0.72 36.25 9.21
CA PHE A 323 -0.40 36.05 7.82
C PHE A 323 -1.65 35.81 6.96
N TYR A 324 -1.62 36.29 5.72
CA TYR A 324 -2.72 36.06 4.78
C TYR A 324 -2.50 34.75 4.01
N ARG A 325 -3.34 33.76 4.30
CA ARG A 325 -3.52 32.57 3.46
C ARG A 325 -4.27 32.99 2.20
N GLU A 326 -3.77 32.60 1.04
CA GLU A 326 -4.30 33.03 -0.24
C GLU A 326 -4.34 31.86 -1.21
N THR A 327 -5.48 31.69 -1.87
CA THR A 327 -5.70 30.69 -2.92
C THR A 327 -6.44 31.35 -4.08
N VAL A 328 -6.34 30.76 -5.27
CA VAL A 328 -6.99 31.28 -6.47
C VAL A 328 -7.93 30.24 -7.06
N VAL A 329 -9.08 30.71 -7.54
CA VAL A 329 -9.98 29.98 -8.44
C VAL A 329 -9.92 30.67 -9.80
N LEU A 330 -9.71 29.90 -10.85
CA LEU A 330 -9.57 30.39 -12.22
C LEU A 330 -10.90 30.24 -12.94
N LEU A 331 -11.32 31.26 -13.68
CA LEU A 331 -12.42 31.11 -14.62
C LEU A 331 -11.89 30.38 -15.85
N ASN A 332 -12.51 29.25 -16.16
CA ASN A 332 -12.01 28.33 -17.17
C ASN A 332 -11.88 29.03 -18.53
N GLU A 333 -10.75 28.83 -19.19
CA GLU A 333 -10.49 29.31 -20.53
C GLU A 333 -9.99 28.14 -21.39
N PRO A 334 -10.50 27.94 -22.62
CA PRO A 334 -10.06 26.85 -23.46
C PRO A 334 -8.54 26.88 -23.69
N THR A 335 -7.85 25.75 -23.55
CA THR A 335 -6.41 25.67 -23.78
C THR A 335 -6.06 24.71 -24.91
N LYS A 336 -4.79 24.61 -25.27
CA LYS A 336 -4.34 23.59 -26.25
C LYS A 336 -3.83 22.40 -25.47
N ALA A 337 -4.49 21.25 -25.62
CA ALA A 337 -4.04 20.03 -24.99
C ALA A 337 -2.76 19.48 -25.62
N GLN A 338 -2.07 18.63 -24.86
CA GLN A 338 -0.94 17.82 -25.31
C GLN A 338 -1.13 16.38 -24.84
N ILE A 339 -0.73 15.40 -25.64
CA ILE A 339 -0.70 13.99 -25.28
C ILE A 339 0.68 13.43 -25.56
N GLN A 340 1.18 12.59 -24.66
CA GLN A 340 2.42 11.86 -24.83
C GLN A 340 2.39 10.51 -24.13
N ILE A 341 3.30 9.63 -24.53
CA ILE A 341 3.56 8.36 -23.85
C ILE A 341 4.91 8.51 -23.16
N VAL A 342 4.97 8.13 -21.88
CA VAL A 342 6.19 8.21 -21.06
C VAL A 342 7.13 7.09 -21.49
N ASP A 343 8.39 7.42 -21.81
CA ASP A 343 9.40 6.42 -22.12
C ASP A 343 9.71 5.56 -20.90
N SER A 344 10.06 4.31 -21.14
CA SER A 344 10.60 3.42 -20.12
C SER A 344 11.76 2.60 -20.65
N GLU A 345 12.67 2.24 -19.74
CA GLU A 345 13.86 1.47 -20.06
C GLU A 345 14.24 0.52 -18.92
N THR A 346 15.00 -0.52 -19.27
CA THR A 346 15.78 -1.32 -18.32
C THR A 346 17.24 -0.87 -18.39
N SER A 347 17.73 -0.26 -17.31
CA SER A 347 19.09 0.26 -17.21
C SER A 347 20.13 -0.87 -17.07
N VAL A 348 21.31 -0.69 -17.64
CA VAL A 348 22.42 -1.67 -17.55
C VAL A 348 22.90 -1.89 -16.11
N GLU A 349 23.04 -0.81 -15.32
CA GLU A 349 23.52 -0.85 -13.92
C GLU A 349 22.37 -0.75 -12.88
N GLY A 350 21.11 -0.78 -13.32
CA GLY A 350 19.96 -0.46 -12.48
C GLY A 350 18.69 -1.23 -12.85
N GLY A 351 17.61 -0.99 -12.12
CA GLY A 351 16.31 -1.60 -12.42
C GLY A 351 15.56 -0.94 -13.59
N MET A 352 14.39 -1.48 -13.90
CA MET A 352 13.42 -0.88 -14.81
C MET A 352 12.97 0.49 -14.27
N ARG A 353 12.91 1.51 -15.14
CA ARG A 353 12.47 2.86 -14.74
C ARG A 353 11.70 3.57 -15.86
N PHE A 354 10.82 4.47 -15.46
CA PHE A 354 10.23 5.47 -16.35
C PHE A 354 11.19 6.64 -16.52
N LEU A 355 11.22 7.20 -17.71
CA LEU A 355 11.98 8.40 -18.06
C LEU A 355 10.99 9.57 -18.16
N PRO A 356 10.98 10.49 -17.17
CA PRO A 356 10.12 11.67 -17.20
C PRO A 356 10.33 12.49 -18.46
N VAL A 357 9.25 13.08 -18.96
CA VAL A 357 9.33 13.98 -20.11
C VAL A 357 9.65 15.39 -19.64
N GLU A 358 10.85 15.87 -19.96
CA GLU A 358 11.32 17.21 -19.59
C GLU A 358 10.73 18.32 -20.47
N GLU A 359 10.65 18.08 -21.78
CA GLU A 359 10.16 19.03 -22.78
C GLU A 359 9.09 18.39 -23.68
N PRO A 360 8.11 19.17 -24.18
CA PRO A 360 7.10 18.67 -25.11
C PRO A 360 7.74 18.02 -26.33
N ARG A 361 7.39 16.76 -26.59
CA ARG A 361 7.94 15.99 -27.72
C ARG A 361 7.26 16.40 -29.02
N LEU A 362 7.99 16.27 -30.13
CA LEU A 362 7.44 16.44 -31.48
C LEU A 362 6.37 15.37 -31.76
N GLN A 363 5.41 15.70 -32.61
CA GLN A 363 4.25 14.83 -32.89
C GLN A 363 4.60 13.50 -33.58
N ASP A 364 5.77 13.43 -34.22
CA ASP A 364 6.31 12.24 -34.89
C ASP A 364 7.24 11.40 -34.00
N HIS A 365 7.43 11.80 -32.74
CA HIS A 365 8.23 11.03 -31.80
C HIS A 365 7.57 9.70 -31.44
N ILE A 366 8.33 8.61 -31.56
CA ILE A 366 7.90 7.26 -31.17
C ILE A 366 8.58 6.89 -29.85
N SER A 367 7.78 6.86 -28.79
CA SER A 367 8.24 6.54 -27.43
C SER A 367 8.62 5.06 -27.32
N LYS A 368 9.55 4.72 -26.42
CA LYS A 368 9.95 3.33 -26.15
C LYS A 368 9.33 2.85 -24.86
N VAL A 369 8.71 1.67 -24.88
CA VAL A 369 8.01 1.11 -23.72
C VAL A 369 8.59 -0.25 -23.38
N GLU A 370 9.26 -0.35 -22.23
CA GLU A 370 9.66 -1.61 -21.60
C GLU A 370 8.43 -2.47 -21.28
N TYR A 371 8.34 -3.66 -21.87
CA TYR A 371 7.19 -4.58 -21.75
C TYR A 371 6.74 -4.84 -20.30
N ARG A 372 7.70 -4.98 -19.40
CA ARG A 372 7.46 -5.32 -17.99
C ARG A 372 6.91 -4.14 -17.17
N LEU A 373 6.89 -2.94 -17.75
CA LEU A 373 6.28 -1.75 -17.17
C LEU A 373 4.96 -1.41 -17.90
N PRO A 374 3.95 -0.89 -17.20
CA PRO A 374 2.70 -0.52 -17.83
C PRO A 374 2.89 0.63 -18.84
N LEU A 375 2.18 0.55 -19.97
CA LEU A 375 2.07 1.64 -20.93
C LEU A 375 1.48 2.87 -20.22
N THR A 376 2.30 3.92 -20.10
CA THR A 376 1.97 5.10 -19.30
C THR A 376 1.70 6.28 -20.23
N ILE A 377 0.46 6.75 -20.24
CA ILE A 377 -0.01 7.83 -21.08
C ILE A 377 -0.20 9.07 -20.22
N GLU A 378 0.22 10.21 -20.74
CA GLU A 378 0.09 11.49 -20.11
C GLU A 378 -0.64 12.48 -21.03
N VAL A 379 -1.65 13.15 -20.49
CA VAL A 379 -2.39 14.22 -21.15
C VAL A 379 -2.22 15.49 -20.32
N ILE A 380 -1.79 16.58 -20.95
CA ILE A 380 -1.71 17.90 -20.33
C ILE A 380 -2.80 18.75 -20.97
N ASP A 381 -3.87 18.97 -20.21
CA ASP A 381 -5.05 19.72 -20.61
C ASP A 381 -5.59 20.53 -19.40
N PRO A 382 -5.09 21.76 -19.20
CA PRO A 382 -5.52 22.64 -18.11
C PRO A 382 -7.03 22.85 -17.99
N ASP A 383 -7.76 23.05 -19.09
CA ASP A 383 -9.18 23.43 -19.03
C ASP A 383 -10.12 22.26 -18.74
N ARG A 384 -9.63 21.03 -18.89
CA ARG A 384 -10.30 19.82 -18.41
C ARG A 384 -10.13 19.57 -16.91
N ALA A 385 -9.13 20.20 -16.28
CA ALA A 385 -8.82 20.02 -14.87
C ALA A 385 -9.56 21.04 -13.99
N LYS A 386 -10.86 20.83 -13.79
CA LYS A 386 -11.72 21.72 -13.00
C LYS A 386 -11.54 21.53 -11.50
N ASP A 387 -11.43 20.28 -11.08
CA ASP A 387 -11.34 19.87 -9.68
C ASP A 387 -10.41 18.67 -9.50
N SER A 388 -10.09 18.33 -8.25
CA SER A 388 -9.16 17.24 -7.91
C SER A 388 -9.62 15.83 -8.31
N ARG A 389 -10.84 15.67 -8.84
CA ARG A 389 -11.37 14.39 -9.35
C ARG A 389 -11.62 14.42 -10.85
N SER A 390 -11.21 15.47 -11.54
CA SER A 390 -11.33 15.53 -13.00
C SER A 390 -10.58 14.38 -13.64
N THR A 391 -11.18 13.78 -14.68
CA THR A 391 -10.59 12.70 -15.47
C THR A 391 -10.73 13.00 -16.97
N VAL A 392 -9.88 12.38 -17.76
CA VAL A 392 -9.94 12.43 -19.23
C VAL A 392 -9.88 11.02 -19.81
N LEU A 393 -10.60 10.80 -20.91
CA LEU A 393 -10.61 9.51 -21.59
C LEU A 393 -9.62 9.54 -22.75
N VAL A 394 -8.80 8.48 -22.86
CA VAL A 394 -7.87 8.28 -23.96
C VAL A 394 -8.12 6.93 -24.60
N ASP A 395 -8.28 6.92 -25.92
CA ASP A 395 -8.39 5.67 -26.68
C ASP A 395 -6.99 5.18 -27.04
N VAL A 396 -6.74 3.88 -26.88
CA VAL A 396 -5.45 3.25 -27.19
C VAL A 396 -5.67 2.15 -28.20
N MET A 397 -4.87 2.18 -29.26
CA MET A 397 -4.91 1.21 -30.36
C MET A 397 -3.55 0.56 -30.56
N THR A 398 -3.52 -0.76 -30.73
CA THR A 398 -2.31 -1.50 -31.15
C THR A 398 -2.31 -1.73 -32.66
N THR A 399 -1.15 -2.00 -33.25
CA THR A 399 -1.00 -2.38 -34.65
C THR A 399 -1.75 -3.65 -35.04
N GLN A 400 -2.01 -4.56 -34.09
CA GLN A 400 -2.87 -5.74 -34.32
C GLN A 400 -4.37 -5.43 -34.29
N GLY A 401 -4.77 -4.18 -34.02
CA GLY A 401 -6.17 -3.75 -34.01
C GLY A 401 -6.89 -3.94 -32.68
N VAL A 402 -6.18 -4.24 -31.59
CA VAL A 402 -6.76 -4.23 -30.23
C VAL A 402 -7.04 -2.78 -29.85
N LYS A 403 -8.26 -2.51 -29.36
CA LYS A 403 -8.69 -1.18 -28.90
C LYS A 403 -9.10 -1.25 -27.44
N THR A 404 -8.61 -0.32 -26.64
CA THR A 404 -9.04 -0.13 -25.26
C THR A 404 -9.18 1.36 -24.96
N GLN A 405 -9.96 1.70 -23.94
CA GLN A 405 -10.09 3.07 -23.48
C GLN A 405 -9.60 3.14 -22.03
N ILE A 406 -8.84 4.18 -21.70
CA ILE A 406 -8.37 4.43 -20.35
C ILE A 406 -8.87 5.76 -19.83
N GLU A 407 -9.38 5.75 -18.61
CA GLU A 407 -9.64 6.92 -17.81
C GLU A 407 -8.35 7.36 -17.09
N CYS A 408 -7.77 8.46 -17.56
CA CYS A 408 -6.59 9.08 -16.96
C CYS A 408 -7.01 10.01 -15.82
N VAL A 409 -6.32 9.92 -14.68
CA VAL A 409 -6.58 10.69 -13.46
C VAL A 409 -5.50 11.74 -13.24
N LEU A 410 -5.81 12.82 -12.49
CA LEU A 410 -4.82 13.86 -12.18
C LEU A 410 -3.61 13.28 -11.41
N SER A 411 -2.42 13.40 -11.99
CA SER A 411 -1.19 12.93 -11.37
C SER A 411 0.05 13.58 -11.98
N ARG A 412 1.13 13.64 -11.19
CA ARG A 412 2.47 14.08 -11.59
C ARG A 412 3.54 13.03 -11.33
N ALA A 413 3.16 11.77 -11.12
CA ALA A 413 4.10 10.71 -10.76
C ALA A 413 5.28 10.56 -11.74
N PHE A 414 5.08 10.94 -13.01
CA PHE A 414 6.08 10.81 -14.08
C PHE A 414 6.55 12.16 -14.66
N ALA A 415 6.25 13.26 -13.97
CA ALA A 415 6.68 14.59 -14.36
C ALA A 415 7.97 14.99 -13.61
N THR A 416 8.80 15.82 -14.24
CA THR A 416 9.95 16.39 -13.56
C THR A 416 9.55 17.39 -12.47
N PRO A 417 10.37 17.56 -11.41
CA PRO A 417 10.17 18.60 -10.42
C PRO A 417 10.22 19.99 -11.09
N LYS A 418 9.17 20.80 -10.89
CA LYS A 418 9.09 22.17 -11.42
C LYS A 418 8.92 23.16 -10.27
N GLU A 419 9.91 24.02 -10.07
CA GLU A 419 9.96 24.94 -8.92
C GLU A 419 8.80 25.94 -8.90
N ALA A 420 8.33 26.40 -10.07
CA ALA A 420 7.17 27.28 -10.21
C ALA A 420 5.87 26.70 -9.61
N LEU A 421 5.85 25.42 -9.27
CA LEU A 421 4.69 24.71 -8.72
C LEU A 421 4.91 24.24 -7.29
N SER A 422 6.04 24.61 -6.67
CA SER A 422 6.36 24.31 -5.28
C SER A 422 5.37 24.97 -4.30
N GLU A 423 4.81 26.13 -4.68
CA GLU A 423 3.75 26.81 -3.92
C GLU A 423 2.35 26.21 -4.17
N SER A 424 2.15 25.42 -5.22
CA SER A 424 0.84 24.88 -5.55
C SER A 424 0.43 23.77 -4.59
N ARG A 425 -0.76 23.89 -3.99
CA ARG A 425 -1.36 22.83 -3.16
C ARG A 425 -1.55 21.53 -3.94
N ASN A 426 -2.01 21.63 -5.19
CA ASN A 426 -2.20 20.50 -6.09
C ASN A 426 -1.57 20.80 -7.47
N PRO A 427 -0.27 20.51 -7.63
CA PRO A 427 0.46 20.81 -8.87
C PRO A 427 -0.08 20.07 -10.11
N ALA A 428 -0.72 18.92 -9.93
CA ALA A 428 -1.32 18.15 -11.04
C ALA A 428 -2.59 18.85 -11.56
N LEU A 429 -3.45 19.30 -10.63
CA LEU A 429 -4.66 20.08 -10.93
C LEU A 429 -4.31 21.41 -11.59
N LEU A 430 -3.26 22.10 -11.13
CA LEU A 430 -2.83 23.37 -11.70
C LEU A 430 -2.35 23.23 -13.16
N GLU A 431 -1.54 22.23 -13.47
CA GLU A 431 -1.11 21.94 -14.85
C GLU A 431 -2.21 21.32 -15.72
N GLY A 432 -3.23 20.70 -15.11
CA GLY A 432 -4.15 19.82 -15.80
C GLY A 432 -3.47 18.58 -16.38
N ARG A 433 -2.58 17.97 -15.60
CA ARG A 433 -1.84 16.78 -16.00
C ARG A 433 -2.57 15.53 -15.54
N PHE A 434 -3.01 14.73 -16.50
CA PHE A 434 -3.68 13.45 -16.32
C PHE A 434 -2.76 12.31 -16.73
N VAL A 435 -2.80 11.23 -15.97
CA VAL A 435 -1.99 10.03 -16.21
C VAL A 435 -2.88 8.79 -16.17
N GLY A 436 -2.69 7.93 -17.16
CA GLY A 436 -3.29 6.60 -17.24
C GLY A 436 -2.21 5.54 -17.48
N GLN A 437 -2.34 4.39 -16.83
CA GLN A 437 -1.44 3.25 -16.97
C GLN A 437 -2.19 1.99 -17.38
N ILE A 438 -1.67 1.32 -18.41
CA ILE A 438 -2.23 0.09 -18.94
C ILE A 438 -1.20 -1.02 -18.80
N PRO A 439 -1.42 -2.02 -17.92
CA PRO A 439 -0.57 -3.21 -17.86
C PRO A 439 -0.58 -3.96 -19.19
N LEU A 440 0.58 -4.43 -19.62
CA LEU A 440 0.78 -5.14 -20.88
C LEU A 440 0.88 -6.64 -20.64
N LEU A 441 0.38 -7.44 -21.57
CA LEU A 441 0.50 -8.89 -21.56
C LEU A 441 0.81 -9.39 -22.97
N LEU A 442 1.83 -10.25 -23.11
CA LEU A 442 2.09 -10.92 -24.39
C LEU A 442 0.91 -11.83 -24.75
N GLY A 443 0.37 -11.66 -25.95
CA GLY A 443 -0.77 -12.44 -26.41
C GLY A 443 -1.40 -11.97 -27.72
N SER A 444 -2.24 -12.83 -28.27
CA SER A 444 -3.03 -12.51 -29.46
C SER A 444 -4.16 -11.49 -29.16
N PRO A 445 -4.72 -10.83 -30.19
CA PRO A 445 -5.90 -9.96 -30.04
C PRO A 445 -7.15 -10.65 -29.48
N GLN A 446 -7.18 -11.99 -29.47
CA GLN A 446 -8.27 -12.81 -28.91
C GLN A 446 -7.98 -13.27 -27.47
N SER A 447 -6.81 -12.93 -26.92
CA SER A 447 -6.40 -13.32 -25.57
C SER A 447 -7.23 -12.63 -24.50
N ILE A 448 -7.28 -13.26 -23.33
CA ILE A 448 -8.04 -12.80 -22.16
C ILE A 448 -7.57 -11.39 -21.77
N THR A 449 -8.52 -10.45 -21.66
CA THR A 449 -8.26 -9.05 -21.27
C THR A 449 -8.39 -8.80 -19.78
N MET A 450 -8.76 -9.82 -19.00
CA MET A 450 -9.01 -9.77 -17.56
C MET A 450 -8.32 -10.92 -16.84
N LEU A 451 -7.33 -10.60 -16.01
CA LEU A 451 -6.60 -11.59 -15.21
C LEU A 451 -6.97 -11.51 -13.73
N PRO A 452 -6.98 -12.63 -12.98
CA PRO A 452 -7.06 -12.55 -11.52
C PRO A 452 -5.86 -11.78 -10.95
N GLU A 453 -6.05 -10.98 -9.90
CA GLU A 453 -4.94 -10.40 -9.14
C GLU A 453 -4.21 -11.49 -8.32
N ASP A 454 -3.40 -12.32 -8.98
CA ASP A 454 -2.57 -13.37 -8.37
C ASP A 454 -1.13 -12.91 -8.05
N GLY A 455 -0.81 -11.66 -8.36
CA GLY A 455 0.50 -11.04 -8.11
C GLY A 455 1.54 -11.27 -9.20
N THR A 456 1.21 -11.95 -10.30
CA THR A 456 2.13 -12.18 -11.43
C THR A 456 2.40 -10.94 -12.27
N LEU A 457 1.47 -9.99 -12.28
CA LEU A 457 1.59 -8.68 -12.95
C LEU A 457 1.68 -7.55 -11.92
N PRO A 458 2.37 -6.43 -12.25
CA PRO A 458 2.36 -5.25 -11.40
C PRO A 458 0.93 -4.76 -11.15
N LYS A 459 0.56 -4.56 -9.88
CA LYS A 459 -0.78 -4.11 -9.46
C LYS A 459 -1.22 -2.86 -10.22
N GLY A 460 -2.54 -2.78 -10.47
CA GLY A 460 -3.19 -1.73 -11.27
C GLY A 460 -2.59 -0.34 -11.09
N GLY A 461 -2.13 0.22 -12.21
CA GLY A 461 -1.51 1.54 -12.25
C GLY A 461 -2.52 2.69 -12.13
N LEU A 462 -2.06 3.92 -12.32
CA LEU A 462 -2.92 5.10 -12.28
C LEU A 462 -4.03 5.05 -13.34
N GLY A 463 -5.25 5.42 -12.95
CA GLY A 463 -6.41 5.44 -13.85
C GLY A 463 -7.24 4.16 -13.83
N LYS A 464 -8.24 4.10 -14.72
CA LYS A 464 -9.13 2.94 -14.85
C LYS A 464 -9.28 2.56 -16.32
N ILE A 465 -9.02 1.30 -16.62
CA ILE A 465 -9.25 0.76 -17.97
C ILE A 465 -10.75 0.48 -18.13
N ILE A 466 -11.33 1.04 -19.19
CA ILE A 466 -12.72 0.85 -19.56
C ILE A 466 -12.76 -0.22 -20.64
N ILE A 467 -13.30 -1.38 -20.28
CA ILE A 467 -13.49 -2.49 -21.21
C ILE A 467 -14.75 -2.20 -22.01
N PRO A 468 -14.70 -2.22 -23.35
CA PRO A 468 -15.90 -2.09 -24.17
C PRO A 468 -16.87 -3.22 -23.83
N THR A 469 -17.97 -2.91 -23.15
CA THR A 469 -19.12 -3.80 -23.03
C THR A 469 -19.86 -3.79 -24.37
N ASP A 470 -20.05 -4.96 -24.99
CA ASP A 470 -20.96 -5.09 -26.13
C ASP A 470 -22.33 -4.52 -25.70
N PRO A 471 -22.97 -3.66 -26.51
CA PRO A 471 -24.23 -3.03 -26.14
C PRO A 471 -25.36 -4.05 -26.31
N ASP A 472 -25.46 -5.01 -25.40
CA ASP A 472 -26.64 -5.85 -25.26
C ASP A 472 -27.67 -5.12 -24.38
N PRO A 473 -28.83 -4.68 -24.92
CA PRO A 473 -29.83 -3.90 -24.20
C PRO A 473 -30.50 -4.64 -23.03
N GLU A 474 -30.27 -5.95 -22.87
CA GLU A 474 -30.84 -6.76 -21.78
C GLU A 474 -29.87 -7.05 -20.62
N THR A 475 -28.64 -6.51 -20.65
CA THR A 475 -27.72 -6.65 -19.51
C THR A 475 -28.21 -5.76 -18.36
N PRO A 476 -28.55 -6.32 -17.18
CA PRO A 476 -28.94 -5.49 -16.04
C PRO A 476 -27.83 -4.49 -15.72
N LEU A 477 -28.20 -3.22 -15.51
CA LEU A 477 -27.31 -2.22 -14.93
C LEU A 477 -26.81 -2.79 -13.60
N ASP A 478 -25.52 -3.11 -13.54
CA ASP A 478 -24.81 -3.52 -12.35
C ASP A 478 -24.98 -2.45 -11.27
N ASP A 479 -25.67 -2.79 -10.20
CA ASP A 479 -26.04 -1.93 -9.08
C ASP A 479 -24.90 -1.73 -8.08
N GLY A 480 -23.70 -2.19 -8.40
CA GLY A 480 -22.50 -1.97 -7.62
C GLY A 480 -22.46 -2.78 -6.32
N GLU A 481 -23.34 -3.78 -6.15
CA GLU A 481 -23.30 -4.70 -4.99
C GLU A 481 -22.50 -5.99 -5.25
N ASN A 482 -22.08 -6.26 -6.49
CA ASN A 482 -21.11 -7.33 -6.75
C ASN A 482 -19.69 -6.77 -6.81
N LYS A 483 -18.97 -6.83 -5.68
CA LYS A 483 -17.51 -6.81 -5.70
C LYS A 483 -17.03 -8.03 -6.49
N SER A 484 -16.89 -7.87 -7.80
CA SER A 484 -16.19 -8.81 -8.66
C SER A 484 -14.81 -9.04 -8.05
N LYS A 485 -14.42 -10.32 -8.02
CA LYS A 485 -13.03 -10.76 -7.78
C LYS A 485 -12.09 -9.77 -8.48
N ALA A 486 -11.15 -9.19 -7.75
CA ALA A 486 -10.24 -8.17 -8.28
C ALA A 486 -9.56 -8.72 -9.54
N ALA A 487 -10.06 -8.29 -10.68
CA ALA A 487 -9.63 -8.72 -11.99
C ALA A 487 -8.92 -7.55 -12.64
N LEU A 488 -7.65 -7.74 -12.98
CA LEU A 488 -6.79 -6.77 -13.59
C LEU A 488 -7.05 -6.74 -15.09
N ALA A 489 -7.49 -5.59 -15.60
CA ALA A 489 -7.59 -5.36 -17.04
C ALA A 489 -6.19 -5.17 -17.63
N VAL A 490 -5.91 -5.87 -18.73
CA VAL A 490 -4.61 -5.87 -19.43
C VAL A 490 -4.79 -5.59 -20.92
N LEU A 491 -3.76 -5.05 -21.55
CA LEU A 491 -3.69 -4.92 -23.00
C LEU A 491 -2.81 -6.02 -23.58
N SER A 492 -3.42 -6.89 -24.39
CA SER A 492 -2.71 -7.95 -25.13
C SER A 492 -1.88 -7.34 -26.27
N VAL A 493 -0.60 -7.70 -26.32
CA VAL A 493 0.39 -7.16 -27.26
C VAL A 493 1.28 -8.26 -27.83
N VAL A 494 1.93 -7.99 -28.96
CA VAL A 494 3.06 -8.79 -29.47
C VAL A 494 4.36 -7.98 -29.46
N GLY A 495 5.50 -8.66 -29.52
CA GLY A 495 6.85 -8.11 -29.45
C GLY A 495 7.14 -6.91 -30.35
N THR A 496 6.52 -6.86 -31.53
CA THR A 496 6.69 -5.78 -32.52
C THR A 496 5.60 -4.72 -32.51
N ASP A 497 4.68 -4.73 -31.53
CA ASP A 497 3.54 -3.82 -31.57
C ASP A 497 3.92 -2.35 -31.41
N GLN A 498 3.20 -1.53 -32.17
CA GLN A 498 3.15 -0.09 -31.99
C GLN A 498 1.81 0.31 -31.39
N PHE A 499 1.89 1.23 -30.44
CA PHE A 499 0.77 1.81 -29.71
C PHE A 499 0.47 3.18 -30.27
N THR A 500 -0.81 3.49 -30.46
CA THR A 500 -1.28 4.84 -30.73
C THR A 500 -2.29 5.22 -29.65
N ALA A 501 -1.94 6.18 -28.81
CA ALA A 501 -2.85 6.81 -27.86
C ALA A 501 -3.50 8.03 -28.54
N ILE A 502 -4.82 8.16 -28.41
CA ILE A 502 -5.65 9.11 -29.13
C ILE A 502 -6.49 9.88 -28.11
N TYR A 503 -6.31 11.20 -28.07
CA TYR A 503 -7.06 12.11 -27.22
C TYR A 503 -7.86 13.11 -28.06
N GLN A 504 -9.12 13.33 -27.70
CA GLN A 504 -10.00 14.28 -28.37
C GLN A 504 -10.07 15.58 -27.57
N ASP A 505 -9.37 16.60 -28.07
CA ASP A 505 -9.45 17.95 -27.52
C ASP A 505 -10.67 18.66 -28.13
N THR A 506 -11.70 18.84 -27.30
CA THR A 506 -13.01 19.37 -27.71
C THR A 506 -13.22 20.84 -27.36
N SER A 507 -12.29 21.45 -26.61
CA SER A 507 -12.38 22.80 -26.04
C SER A 507 -11.07 23.53 -26.30
N ARG A 508 -11.04 24.39 -27.32
CA ARG A 508 -9.81 25.07 -27.76
C ARG A 508 -10.01 26.57 -27.94
N PRO A 509 -8.95 27.39 -27.85
CA PRO A 509 -9.05 28.84 -28.06
C PRO A 509 -9.63 29.27 -29.42
N ASP A 510 -9.57 28.39 -30.43
CA ASP A 510 -10.03 28.64 -31.79
C ASP A 510 -11.39 27.97 -32.10
N ASP A 511 -12.09 27.44 -31.10
CA ASP A 511 -13.33 26.65 -31.21
C ASP A 511 -13.21 25.42 -32.13
N SER A 512 -12.00 25.04 -32.52
CA SER A 512 -11.74 23.84 -33.31
C SER A 512 -11.73 22.59 -32.43
N LYS A 513 -12.11 21.45 -33.01
CA LYS A 513 -11.93 20.13 -32.38
C LYS A 513 -10.78 19.43 -33.08
N ILE A 514 -9.81 18.94 -32.32
CA ILE A 514 -8.66 18.23 -32.87
C ILE A 514 -8.47 16.88 -32.18
N THR A 515 -8.03 15.91 -32.96
CA THR A 515 -7.57 14.63 -32.45
C THR A 515 -6.05 14.67 -32.32
N LEU A 516 -5.56 14.50 -31.10
CA LEU A 516 -4.13 14.43 -30.80
C LEU A 516 -3.73 12.97 -30.66
N ASN A 517 -2.56 12.62 -31.19
CA ASN A 517 -2.04 11.26 -31.18
C ASN A 517 -0.64 11.24 -30.57
N ALA A 518 -0.34 10.19 -29.80
CA ALA A 518 1.01 9.86 -29.37
C ALA A 518 1.33 8.40 -29.74
N ALA A 519 2.52 8.16 -30.25
CA ALA A 519 2.96 6.83 -30.68
C ALA A 519 4.03 6.26 -29.75
N ALA A 520 4.00 4.95 -29.56
CA ALA A 520 5.05 4.21 -28.89
C ALA A 520 5.28 2.85 -29.54
N LYS A 521 6.42 2.24 -29.28
CA LYS A 521 6.72 0.87 -29.67
C LYS A 521 7.16 0.07 -28.46
N LEU A 522 6.82 -1.22 -28.46
CA LEU A 522 7.36 -2.14 -27.48
C LEU A 522 8.89 -2.25 -27.65
N PHE A 523 9.56 -2.38 -26.52
CA PHE A 523 10.99 -2.51 -26.42
C PHE A 523 11.26 -3.38 -25.19
N SER A 524 12.16 -4.36 -25.23
CA SER A 524 12.49 -5.14 -24.04
C SER A 524 13.97 -5.43 -23.95
N ALA A 525 14.52 -5.37 -22.75
CA ALA A 525 15.83 -5.94 -22.49
C ALA A 525 15.77 -7.47 -22.48
N ALA A 526 16.64 -8.11 -23.26
CA ALA A 526 16.84 -9.55 -23.19
C ALA A 526 17.70 -9.95 -21.98
N SER A 527 17.51 -11.17 -21.50
CA SER A 527 18.37 -11.78 -20.49
C SER A 527 18.67 -13.23 -20.84
N LEU A 528 19.96 -13.60 -20.84
CA LEU A 528 20.44 -14.95 -21.13
C LEU A 528 21.05 -15.56 -19.88
N GLU A 529 20.65 -16.80 -19.57
CA GLU A 529 21.14 -17.59 -18.44
C GLU A 529 21.48 -19.01 -18.87
N ILE A 530 22.55 -19.56 -18.27
CA ILE A 530 22.84 -20.99 -18.30
C ILE A 530 22.38 -21.54 -16.96
N THR A 531 21.51 -22.54 -16.97
CA THR A 531 20.71 -22.94 -15.81
C THR A 531 20.88 -24.43 -15.48
N ASN A 532 20.33 -24.85 -14.34
CA ASN A 532 20.13 -26.26 -14.00
C ASN A 532 19.03 -26.90 -14.87
N GLU A 533 18.77 -28.19 -14.67
CA GLU A 533 17.78 -28.95 -15.45
C GLU A 533 16.33 -28.47 -15.32
N GLU A 534 16.04 -27.71 -14.26
CA GLU A 534 14.72 -27.13 -13.97
C GLU A 534 14.55 -25.72 -14.57
N TYR A 535 15.61 -25.12 -15.14
CA TYR A 535 15.65 -23.74 -15.64
C TYR A 535 15.39 -22.65 -14.58
N LEU A 536 15.55 -22.98 -13.30
CA LEU A 536 15.25 -22.10 -12.17
C LEU A 536 16.49 -21.41 -11.60
N GLU A 537 17.60 -22.13 -11.51
CA GLU A 537 18.84 -21.64 -10.90
C GLU A 537 19.99 -21.58 -11.91
N PRO A 538 20.87 -20.57 -11.82
CA PRO A 538 22.07 -20.52 -12.64
C PRO A 538 22.97 -21.74 -12.40
N ALA A 539 23.47 -22.35 -13.47
CA ALA A 539 24.47 -23.40 -13.35
C ALA A 539 25.83 -22.79 -12.98
N GLU A 540 26.51 -23.40 -12.01
CA GLU A 540 27.89 -23.00 -11.64
C GLU A 540 28.95 -23.75 -12.43
N ILE A 541 28.62 -24.97 -12.89
CA ILE A 541 29.56 -25.85 -13.61
C ILE A 541 28.82 -26.80 -14.57
N ALA A 542 29.42 -27.06 -15.73
CA ALA A 542 28.96 -28.06 -16.69
C ALA A 542 29.69 -29.39 -16.51
N TYR A 543 28.98 -30.50 -16.73
CA TYR A 543 29.56 -31.85 -16.71
C TYR A 543 29.47 -32.50 -18.09
N VAL A 544 30.61 -32.97 -18.60
CA VAL A 544 30.66 -33.71 -19.87
C VAL A 544 29.79 -34.97 -19.78
N GLY A 545 28.93 -35.20 -20.77
CA GLY A 545 27.92 -36.27 -20.76
C GLY A 545 26.58 -35.89 -20.11
N LYS A 546 26.45 -34.69 -19.55
CA LYS A 546 25.16 -34.09 -19.14
C LYS A 546 24.69 -33.09 -20.19
N LYS A 547 23.50 -32.53 -20.01
CA LYS A 547 22.95 -31.48 -20.89
C LYS A 547 23.30 -30.10 -20.35
N LEU A 548 23.54 -29.17 -21.27
CA LEU A 548 23.59 -27.74 -21.05
C LEU A 548 22.16 -27.18 -21.22
N PHE A 549 21.66 -26.46 -20.21
CA PHE A 549 20.32 -25.86 -20.24
C PHE A 549 20.43 -24.36 -20.38
N LEU A 550 19.83 -23.80 -21.43
CA LEU A 550 19.83 -22.37 -21.72
C LEU A 550 18.42 -21.81 -21.56
N ARG A 551 18.31 -20.67 -20.88
CA ARG A 551 17.08 -19.89 -20.77
C ARG A 551 17.34 -18.47 -21.24
N LEU A 552 16.55 -18.02 -22.20
CA LEU A 552 16.57 -16.66 -22.72
C LEU A 552 15.19 -16.03 -22.46
N SER A 553 15.12 -14.89 -21.81
CA SER A 553 13.89 -14.09 -21.74
C SER A 553 14.05 -12.87 -22.63
N ASP A 554 13.26 -12.82 -23.70
CA ASP A 554 13.22 -11.69 -24.62
C ASP A 554 11.80 -11.46 -25.21
N PRO A 555 10.98 -10.62 -24.55
CA PRO A 555 9.61 -10.34 -24.96
C PRO A 555 9.43 -9.75 -26.38
N ASP A 556 10.42 -9.03 -26.92
CA ASP A 556 10.28 -8.38 -28.24
C ASP A 556 10.40 -9.38 -29.41
N LEU A 557 10.89 -10.59 -29.15
CA LEU A 557 11.03 -11.67 -30.11
C LEU A 557 9.75 -12.53 -30.26
N ASP A 558 8.78 -12.39 -29.34
CA ASP A 558 7.45 -13.01 -29.44
C ASP A 558 6.58 -12.26 -30.45
N ILE A 559 6.58 -12.71 -31.71
CA ILE A 559 5.96 -12.00 -32.83
C ILE A 559 4.84 -12.81 -33.50
N SER A 560 4.74 -14.11 -33.21
CA SER A 560 3.82 -15.00 -33.89
C SER A 560 2.89 -15.75 -32.94
N LYS A 561 1.80 -16.32 -33.50
CA LYS A 561 0.88 -17.16 -32.73
C LYS A 561 1.42 -18.58 -32.47
N LYS A 562 2.65 -18.85 -32.90
CA LYS A 562 3.35 -20.12 -32.72
C LYS A 562 4.57 -19.85 -31.82
N ARG A 563 5.16 -20.92 -31.30
CA ARG A 563 6.43 -20.80 -30.60
C ARG A 563 7.48 -20.26 -31.57
N ASP A 564 8.03 -19.11 -31.22
CA ASP A 564 9.09 -18.46 -31.98
C ASP A 564 10.45 -19.07 -31.63
N LEU A 565 11.46 -18.80 -32.46
CA LEU A 565 12.81 -19.32 -32.31
C LEU A 565 13.78 -18.18 -32.00
N ALA A 566 14.68 -18.41 -31.05
CA ALA A 566 15.80 -17.53 -30.75
C ALA A 566 17.13 -18.21 -31.09
N ILE A 567 18.05 -17.48 -31.71
CA ILE A 567 19.35 -18.02 -32.11
C ILE A 567 20.40 -17.61 -31.07
N VAL A 568 21.08 -18.60 -30.49
CA VAL A 568 22.19 -18.40 -29.54
C VAL A 568 23.45 -19.02 -30.11
N ARG A 569 24.59 -18.34 -29.99
CA ARG A 569 25.90 -18.85 -30.41
C ARG A 569 26.66 -19.40 -29.21
N ILE A 570 27.21 -20.60 -29.32
CA ILE A 570 27.96 -21.28 -28.26
C ILE A 570 29.38 -21.50 -28.74
N ILE A 571 30.35 -21.11 -27.92
CA ILE A 571 31.78 -21.22 -28.23
C ILE A 571 32.49 -21.91 -27.06
N THR A 572 33.43 -22.81 -27.34
CA THR A 572 34.33 -23.37 -26.30
C THR A 572 35.78 -22.93 -26.52
N GLU A 573 36.59 -22.92 -25.46
CA GLU A 573 38.03 -22.58 -25.55
C GLU A 573 38.79 -23.62 -26.40
N SER A 574 38.34 -24.87 -26.40
CA SER A 574 38.94 -25.95 -27.20
C SER A 574 38.65 -25.86 -28.70
N GLY A 575 37.74 -24.99 -29.14
CA GLY A 575 37.53 -24.65 -30.56
C GLY A 575 36.12 -24.90 -31.12
N GLU A 576 35.13 -25.21 -30.29
CA GLU A 576 33.73 -25.33 -30.72
C GLU A 576 33.17 -23.94 -31.05
N ASP A 577 32.35 -23.84 -32.10
CA ASP A 577 31.66 -22.61 -32.48
C ASP A 577 30.37 -22.95 -33.26
N GLU A 578 29.25 -22.98 -32.55
CA GLU A 578 27.96 -23.42 -33.08
C GLU A 578 26.85 -22.41 -32.85
N THR A 579 25.85 -22.40 -33.73
CA THR A 579 24.59 -21.67 -33.52
C THR A 579 23.48 -22.66 -33.21
N VAL A 580 22.87 -22.50 -32.04
CA VAL A 580 21.75 -23.31 -31.58
C VAL A 580 20.46 -22.50 -31.59
N GLU A 581 19.34 -23.19 -31.80
CA GLU A 581 18.00 -22.62 -31.76
C GLU A 581 17.36 -22.95 -30.41
N LEU A 582 16.91 -21.92 -29.70
CA LEU A 582 16.03 -22.03 -28.54
C LEU A 582 14.58 -21.87 -28.99
N GLU A 583 13.69 -22.67 -28.46
CA GLU A 583 12.25 -22.58 -28.75
C GLU A 583 11.54 -21.93 -27.57
N GLU A 584 10.54 -21.10 -27.88
CA GLU A 584 9.67 -20.52 -26.88
C GLU A 584 8.99 -21.59 -26.01
N THR A 585 9.03 -21.42 -24.68
CA THR A 585 8.53 -22.39 -23.70
C THR A 585 7.03 -22.64 -23.83
N LEU A 586 6.25 -21.56 -23.97
CA LEU A 586 4.83 -21.54 -24.28
C LEU A 586 4.60 -20.44 -25.31
N THR A 587 3.57 -20.59 -26.15
CA THR A 587 3.18 -19.51 -27.07
C THR A 587 2.90 -18.23 -26.28
N HIS A 588 3.52 -17.13 -26.70
CA HIS A 588 3.39 -15.81 -26.06
C HIS A 588 3.95 -15.71 -24.63
N SER A 589 5.01 -16.45 -24.34
CA SER A 589 5.74 -16.33 -23.08
C SER A 589 6.86 -15.31 -23.12
N GLY A 590 7.45 -15.06 -24.30
CA GLY A 590 8.69 -14.29 -24.43
C GLY A 590 9.87 -14.94 -23.70
N VAL A 591 9.78 -16.24 -23.37
CA VAL A 591 10.81 -17.03 -22.71
C VAL A 591 11.14 -18.23 -23.58
N PHE A 592 12.38 -18.31 -24.02
CA PHE A 592 12.94 -19.35 -24.87
C PHE A 592 13.84 -20.27 -24.05
N SER A 593 13.76 -21.56 -24.33
CA SER A 593 14.54 -22.58 -23.63
C SER A 593 15.09 -23.61 -24.60
N GLY A 594 16.23 -24.21 -24.24
CA GLY A 594 16.84 -25.29 -25.01
C GLY A 594 17.80 -26.10 -24.15
N SER A 595 17.88 -27.39 -24.44
CA SER A 595 18.79 -28.31 -23.74
C SER A 595 19.64 -29.08 -24.74
N PHE A 596 20.95 -29.07 -24.56
CA PHE A 596 21.91 -29.66 -25.51
C PHE A 596 22.88 -30.60 -24.80
N PRO A 597 22.97 -31.89 -25.17
CA PRO A 597 23.97 -32.81 -24.64
C PRO A 597 25.40 -32.32 -24.87
N LEU A 598 26.26 -32.44 -23.86
CA LEU A 598 27.68 -32.15 -23.95
C LEU A 598 28.47 -33.41 -24.29
N GLN A 599 29.11 -33.43 -25.46
CA GLN A 599 29.92 -34.54 -25.93
C GLN A 599 31.41 -34.30 -25.68
N ALA A 600 32.13 -35.31 -25.19
CA ALA A 600 33.57 -35.23 -24.96
C ALA A 600 34.32 -35.28 -26.30
N ASN A 601 34.92 -34.17 -26.74
CA ASN A 601 35.85 -34.16 -27.87
C ASN A 601 37.08 -33.29 -27.54
N PRO A 602 38.31 -33.85 -27.53
CA PRO A 602 39.53 -33.08 -27.30
C PRO A 602 39.87 -32.09 -28.41
N LYS A 603 39.21 -32.18 -29.57
CA LYS A 603 39.32 -31.22 -30.69
C LYS A 603 37.93 -30.99 -31.30
N PRO A 604 37.11 -30.14 -30.68
CA PRO A 604 35.80 -29.79 -31.20
C PRO A 604 35.89 -29.25 -32.65
N VAL A 605 34.86 -29.49 -33.46
CA VAL A 605 34.83 -29.09 -34.88
C VAL A 605 33.74 -28.05 -35.12
N PRO A 606 34.07 -26.80 -35.49
CA PRO A 606 33.06 -25.76 -35.66
C PRO A 606 32.18 -25.97 -36.91
N GLY A 607 30.90 -25.64 -36.79
CA GLY A 607 29.85 -25.76 -37.81
C GLY A 607 29.35 -27.18 -38.06
N ASN A 608 29.54 -28.11 -37.14
CA ASN A 608 29.13 -29.52 -37.24
C ASN A 608 27.92 -29.90 -36.37
N PHE A 609 27.17 -28.92 -35.85
CA PHE A 609 26.05 -29.18 -34.93
C PHE A 609 25.02 -30.20 -35.46
N GLU A 610 25.04 -31.41 -34.88
CA GLU A 610 24.03 -32.47 -35.08
C GLU A 610 23.22 -32.73 -33.80
N GLY A 611 22.97 -31.68 -33.00
CA GLY A 611 22.17 -31.76 -31.78
C GLY A 611 22.96 -32.02 -30.49
N GLU A 612 24.30 -32.08 -30.56
CA GLU A 612 25.22 -32.20 -29.44
C GLU A 612 26.24 -31.05 -29.50
N ILE A 613 26.75 -30.61 -28.35
CA ILE A 613 27.81 -29.58 -28.24
C ILE A 613 29.09 -30.26 -27.82
N GLU A 614 30.14 -30.12 -28.62
CA GLU A 614 31.43 -30.73 -28.34
C GLU A 614 32.25 -29.87 -27.36
N CYS A 615 32.77 -30.49 -26.30
CA CYS A 615 33.63 -29.83 -25.33
C CYS A 615 34.63 -30.82 -24.70
N PHE A 616 35.63 -30.32 -23.99
CA PHE A 616 36.56 -31.16 -23.25
C PHE A 616 36.58 -30.84 -21.75
N PHE A 617 37.17 -31.74 -20.95
CA PHE A 617 37.28 -31.52 -19.51
C PHE A 617 38.18 -30.32 -19.21
N GLY A 618 37.70 -29.39 -18.38
CA GLY A 618 38.41 -28.14 -18.04
C GLY A 618 38.21 -26.99 -19.01
N ASP A 619 37.34 -27.16 -20.00
CA ASP A 619 36.99 -26.12 -20.98
C ASP A 619 36.09 -25.03 -20.38
N GLN A 620 35.90 -23.92 -21.11
CA GLN A 620 34.92 -22.89 -20.79
C GLN A 620 33.91 -22.75 -21.92
N ILE A 621 32.63 -22.97 -21.60
CA ILE A 621 31.52 -22.79 -22.54
C ILE A 621 31.07 -21.34 -22.44
N THR A 622 31.06 -20.62 -23.56
CA THR A 622 30.52 -19.27 -23.68
C THR A 622 29.26 -19.28 -24.53
N ALA A 623 28.11 -18.98 -23.94
CA ALA A 623 26.85 -18.74 -24.66
C ALA A 623 26.70 -17.23 -24.93
N GLY A 624 26.43 -16.86 -26.18
CA GLY A 624 26.29 -15.48 -26.64
C GLY A 624 24.97 -15.26 -27.39
N TYR A 625 24.23 -14.22 -27.00
CA TYR A 625 23.01 -13.78 -27.68
C TYR A 625 23.17 -12.35 -28.18
N LEU A 626 22.72 -12.08 -29.42
CA LEU A 626 22.75 -10.74 -30.01
C LEU A 626 21.35 -10.11 -29.88
N ASP A 627 21.25 -9.08 -29.04
CA ASP A 627 20.04 -8.32 -28.81
C ASP A 627 20.10 -6.99 -29.61
N ASN A 628 18.95 -6.49 -30.04
CA ASN A 628 18.80 -5.15 -30.60
C ASN A 628 18.89 -4.05 -29.51
N VAL A 629 18.78 -4.44 -28.24
CA VAL A 629 18.93 -3.58 -27.06
C VAL A 629 20.30 -3.80 -26.41
N ILE A 630 21.06 -2.71 -26.22
CA ILE A 630 22.37 -2.77 -25.58
C ILE A 630 22.16 -2.90 -24.06
N GLN A 631 22.47 -4.08 -23.51
CA GLN A 631 22.35 -4.41 -22.09
C GLN A 631 23.69 -4.70 -21.39
N THR A 632 24.82 -4.41 -22.04
CA THR A 632 26.15 -4.63 -21.47
C THR A 632 26.82 -3.32 -21.08
N ILE A 633 27.60 -3.34 -19.98
CA ILE A 633 28.34 -2.18 -19.47
C ILE A 633 29.32 -1.65 -20.52
N ASP A 634 29.92 -2.56 -21.29
CA ASP A 634 30.89 -2.23 -22.34
C ASP A 634 30.24 -1.68 -23.63
N GLY A 635 28.91 -1.53 -23.65
CA GLY A 635 28.17 -0.99 -24.79
C GLY A 635 28.06 -1.95 -25.99
N GLN A 636 28.34 -3.24 -25.81
CA GLN A 636 28.17 -4.26 -26.85
C GLN A 636 26.73 -4.80 -26.88
N PRO A 637 26.16 -5.07 -28.06
CA PRO A 637 24.82 -5.66 -28.19
C PRO A 637 24.78 -7.17 -27.86
N ILE A 638 25.93 -7.77 -27.52
CA ILE A 638 26.04 -9.22 -27.31
C ILE A 638 26.07 -9.52 -25.81
N ILE A 639 25.03 -10.21 -25.32
CA ILE A 639 24.96 -10.74 -23.96
C ILE A 639 25.75 -12.05 -23.92
N LYS A 640 26.71 -12.16 -23.00
CA LYS A 640 27.57 -13.35 -22.85
C LYS A 640 27.43 -13.98 -21.46
N ARG A 641 27.40 -15.32 -21.42
CA ARG A 641 27.47 -16.14 -20.21
C ARG A 641 28.54 -17.19 -20.36
N ILE A 642 29.35 -17.35 -19.33
CA ILE A 642 30.49 -18.27 -19.32
C ILE A 642 30.22 -19.31 -18.23
N LEU A 643 30.37 -20.59 -18.58
CA LEU A 643 30.23 -21.72 -17.66
C LEU A 643 31.47 -22.63 -17.76
N PRO A 644 32.20 -22.86 -16.67
CA PRO A 644 33.33 -23.80 -16.68
C PRO A 644 32.84 -25.25 -16.80
N VAL A 645 33.61 -26.09 -17.50
CA VAL A 645 33.41 -27.53 -17.61
C VAL A 645 34.28 -28.23 -16.57
N ALA A 646 33.67 -29.11 -15.77
CA ALA A 646 34.37 -29.83 -14.72
C ALA A 646 35.58 -30.61 -15.27
N VAL A 647 36.76 -30.35 -14.70
CA VAL A 647 37.91 -31.27 -14.80
C VAL A 647 37.55 -32.44 -13.90
N GLY A 648 37.19 -33.59 -14.48
CA GLY A 648 36.58 -34.71 -13.74
C GLY A 648 37.17 -34.91 -12.35
N THR A 649 36.33 -34.82 -11.32
CA THR A 649 36.72 -35.15 -9.95
C THR A 649 36.96 -36.65 -9.83
N ASP A 650 38.04 -37.01 -9.14
CA ASP A 650 38.34 -38.36 -8.68
C ASP A 650 37.05 -39.01 -8.20
N GLY A 651 36.60 -40.06 -8.89
CA GLY A 651 35.34 -40.71 -8.60
C GLY A 651 35.28 -41.07 -7.12
N ILE A 652 34.41 -40.41 -6.36
CA ILE A 652 34.06 -40.89 -5.03
C ILE A 652 33.33 -42.21 -5.27
N MET A 653 34.02 -43.32 -5.01
CA MET A 653 33.36 -44.62 -4.83
C MET A 653 32.50 -44.52 -3.57
N ALA A 654 31.28 -44.03 -3.73
CA ALA A 654 30.21 -44.38 -2.83
C ALA A 654 29.78 -45.82 -3.17
N ALA A 655 29.89 -46.72 -2.21
CA ALA A 655 29.32 -48.05 -2.34
C ALA A 655 27.78 -47.92 -2.43
N PHE A 656 27.23 -47.85 -3.63
CA PHE A 656 25.80 -48.02 -3.82
C PHE A 656 25.51 -49.52 -3.96
N SER A 657 24.58 -50.02 -3.14
CA SER A 657 24.21 -51.42 -3.18
C SER A 657 23.14 -51.66 -4.25
N LYS A 658 23.48 -52.56 -5.18
CA LYS A 658 22.61 -53.45 -5.96
C LYS A 658 21.57 -52.80 -6.88
N ILE A 659 21.82 -52.99 -8.18
CA ILE A 659 20.77 -53.36 -9.13
C ILE A 659 20.10 -54.62 -8.55
N TYR A 660 18.91 -54.45 -7.98
CA TYR A 660 18.09 -55.60 -7.61
C TYR A 660 17.70 -56.30 -8.91
N LYS A 661 17.89 -57.63 -8.99
CA LYS A 661 17.34 -58.42 -10.11
C LYS A 661 15.80 -58.42 -10.13
N ASP A 662 15.20 -58.06 -9.01
CA ASP A 662 13.76 -58.05 -8.77
C ASP A 662 13.31 -56.60 -8.49
N GLU A 663 12.53 -56.05 -9.43
CA GLU A 663 12.02 -54.69 -9.42
C GLU A 663 11.12 -54.43 -8.21
N ASP A 664 10.28 -55.40 -7.83
CA ASP A 664 9.38 -55.25 -6.67
C ASP A 664 10.15 -55.15 -5.36
N LEU A 665 11.28 -55.85 -5.25
CA LEU A 665 12.15 -55.77 -4.07
C LEU A 665 12.90 -54.42 -3.99
N ALA A 666 13.29 -53.86 -5.14
CA ALA A 666 13.91 -52.53 -5.21
C ALA A 666 12.93 -51.46 -4.70
N ILE A 667 11.71 -51.49 -5.23
CA ILE A 667 10.63 -50.56 -4.90
C ILE A 667 10.29 -50.64 -3.40
N GLN A 668 10.09 -51.86 -2.87
CA GLN A 668 9.82 -52.04 -1.44
C GLN A 668 10.97 -51.52 -0.57
N THR A 669 12.21 -51.71 -0.99
CA THR A 669 13.37 -51.23 -0.23
C THR A 669 13.42 -49.70 -0.23
N GLN A 670 13.22 -49.05 -1.36
CA GLN A 670 13.19 -47.58 -1.46
C GLN A 670 12.04 -46.97 -0.66
N PHE A 671 10.85 -47.59 -0.65
CA PHE A 671 9.77 -47.18 0.25
C PHE A 671 10.17 -47.27 1.72
N HIS A 672 10.80 -48.37 2.15
CA HIS A 672 11.25 -48.50 3.53
C HIS A 672 12.36 -47.52 3.89
N ILE A 673 13.24 -47.17 2.95
CA ILE A 673 14.25 -46.13 3.15
C ILE A 673 13.57 -44.76 3.35
N ALA A 674 12.62 -44.39 2.48
CA ALA A 674 11.87 -43.15 2.62
C ALA A 674 11.10 -43.09 3.94
N GLU A 675 10.39 -44.15 4.31
CA GLU A 675 9.68 -44.27 5.60
C GLU A 675 10.65 -44.15 6.79
N SER A 676 11.85 -44.74 6.69
CA SER A 676 12.89 -44.63 7.72
C SER A 676 13.39 -43.20 7.89
N TYR A 677 13.57 -42.46 6.78
CA TYR A 677 13.91 -41.03 6.82
C TYR A 677 12.80 -40.21 7.47
N PHE A 678 11.53 -40.53 7.21
CA PHE A 678 10.40 -39.86 7.85
C PHE A 678 10.35 -40.10 9.37
N GLU A 679 10.62 -41.32 9.83
CA GLU A 679 10.70 -41.61 11.26
C GLU A 679 11.94 -40.97 11.93
N LEU A 680 13.06 -40.89 11.21
CA LEU A 680 14.23 -40.13 11.67
C LEU A 680 13.90 -38.64 11.85
N PHE A 681 13.19 -38.04 10.90
CA PHE A 681 12.69 -36.66 11.00
C PHE A 681 11.86 -36.46 12.28
N LYS A 682 10.83 -37.30 12.53
CA LYS A 682 10.00 -37.20 13.74
C LYS A 682 10.83 -37.32 15.03
N SER A 683 11.77 -38.26 15.04
CA SER A 683 12.66 -38.47 16.19
C SER A 683 13.54 -37.24 16.44
N GLN A 684 14.13 -36.67 15.39
CA GLN A 684 15.01 -35.49 15.48
C GLN A 684 14.25 -34.22 15.87
N ARG A 685 13.02 -34.03 15.36
CA ARG A 685 12.12 -32.94 15.78
C ARG A 685 11.78 -33.03 17.27
N LYS A 686 11.50 -34.24 17.77
CA LYS A 686 11.28 -34.49 19.21
C LYS A 686 12.52 -34.18 20.07
N LEU A 687 13.72 -34.36 19.49
CA LEU A 687 15.00 -34.04 20.12
C LEU A 687 15.45 -32.57 19.89
N LYS A 688 14.62 -31.74 19.24
CA LYS A 688 14.93 -30.33 18.88
C LYS A 688 16.20 -30.17 18.04
N GLN A 689 16.41 -31.06 17.06
CA GLN A 689 17.53 -31.03 16.12
C GLN A 689 17.06 -30.65 14.71
N ASP A 690 16.64 -29.40 14.54
CA ASP A 690 15.89 -28.94 13.36
C ASP A 690 16.67 -29.11 12.04
N ALA A 691 17.95 -28.73 12.01
CA ALA A 691 18.79 -28.88 10.81
C ALA A 691 18.97 -30.34 10.35
N LYS A 692 18.97 -31.30 11.29
CA LYS A 692 19.04 -32.73 10.94
C LYS A 692 17.69 -33.25 10.48
N ALA A 693 16.62 -32.77 11.11
CA ALA A 693 15.24 -33.11 10.76
C ALA A 693 14.95 -32.68 9.31
N GLU A 694 15.36 -31.48 8.93
CA GLU A 694 15.26 -30.96 7.57
C GLU A 694 16.08 -31.81 6.58
N ALA A 695 17.35 -32.10 6.89
CA ALA A 695 18.19 -32.96 6.04
C ALA A 695 17.60 -34.38 5.84
N ALA A 696 16.93 -34.93 6.86
CA ALA A 696 16.23 -36.21 6.76
C ALA A 696 15.01 -36.13 5.83
N LEU A 697 14.24 -35.04 5.88
CA LEU A 697 13.12 -34.79 4.96
C LEU A 697 13.60 -34.69 3.51
N THR A 698 14.60 -33.86 3.22
CA THR A 698 15.16 -33.71 1.87
C THR A 698 15.70 -35.03 1.34
N SER A 699 16.39 -35.81 2.19
CA SER A 699 16.92 -37.12 1.81
C SER A 699 15.82 -38.12 1.48
N GLY A 700 14.73 -38.16 2.26
CA GLY A 700 13.59 -39.03 2.01
C GLY A 700 12.79 -38.62 0.77
N GLN A 701 12.61 -37.31 0.54
CA GLN A 701 11.96 -36.80 -0.67
C GLN A 701 12.73 -37.18 -1.93
N ARG A 702 14.07 -37.04 -1.92
CA ARG A 702 14.92 -37.45 -3.04
C ARG A 702 14.75 -38.94 -3.36
N VAL A 703 14.77 -39.82 -2.36
CA VAL A 703 14.56 -41.27 -2.56
C VAL A 703 13.21 -41.57 -3.21
N LEU A 704 12.17 -40.80 -2.90
CA LEU A 704 10.85 -40.96 -3.51
C LEU A 704 10.77 -40.44 -4.95
N ARG A 705 11.50 -39.35 -5.27
CA ARG A 705 11.63 -38.84 -6.65
C ARG A 705 12.44 -39.82 -7.51
N ASP A 706 13.58 -40.30 -7.02
CA ASP A 706 14.39 -41.33 -7.67
C ASP A 706 13.54 -42.59 -7.94
N LEU A 707 12.73 -43.04 -6.97
CA LEU A 707 11.80 -44.16 -7.13
C LEU A 707 10.74 -43.91 -8.22
N GLN A 708 10.24 -42.68 -8.34
CA GLN A 708 9.26 -42.31 -9.36
C GLN A 708 9.85 -42.37 -10.77
N ASP A 709 11.11 -41.95 -10.93
CA ASP A 709 11.80 -41.86 -12.21
C ASP A 709 12.39 -43.21 -12.65
N ASP A 710 12.99 -43.95 -11.72
CA ASP A 710 13.61 -45.25 -11.98
C ASP A 710 12.55 -46.35 -12.22
N TYR A 711 11.40 -46.24 -11.55
CA TYR A 711 10.34 -47.25 -11.56
C TYR A 711 8.93 -46.63 -11.75
N PRO A 712 8.62 -46.06 -12.93
CA PRO A 712 7.34 -45.42 -13.22
C PRO A 712 6.22 -46.45 -13.42
N ASN A 713 5.86 -47.17 -12.36
CA ASN A 713 4.82 -48.18 -12.37
C ASN A 713 3.50 -47.61 -11.82
N PRO A 714 2.41 -47.60 -12.60
CA PRO A 714 1.11 -47.06 -12.19
C PRO A 714 0.55 -47.66 -10.90
N LYS A 715 0.97 -48.87 -10.53
CA LYS A 715 0.55 -49.54 -9.29
C LYS A 715 1.05 -48.81 -8.03
N TYR A 716 2.23 -48.20 -8.09
CA TYR A 716 2.87 -47.54 -6.94
C TYR A 716 2.76 -46.02 -6.98
N ALA A 717 2.44 -45.44 -8.15
CA ALA A 717 2.28 -44.00 -8.34
C ALA A 717 1.37 -43.29 -7.29
N PRO A 718 0.20 -43.85 -6.88
CA PRO A 718 -0.60 -43.23 -5.82
C PRO A 718 0.10 -43.19 -4.47
N ARG A 719 0.88 -44.23 -4.14
CA ARG A 719 1.62 -44.33 -2.87
C ARG A 719 2.83 -43.39 -2.86
N VAL A 720 3.56 -43.31 -3.97
CA VAL A 720 4.69 -42.37 -4.12
C VAL A 720 4.20 -40.94 -4.01
N SER A 721 3.15 -40.57 -4.75
CA SER A 721 2.55 -39.22 -4.70
C SER A 721 2.03 -38.88 -3.31
N TYR A 722 1.47 -39.85 -2.59
CA TYR A 722 0.96 -39.63 -1.23
C TYR A 722 2.10 -39.33 -0.26
N LEU A 723 3.19 -40.09 -0.33
CA LEU A 723 4.37 -39.86 0.51
C LEU A 723 5.06 -38.55 0.13
N LEU A 724 5.21 -38.23 -1.16
CA LEU A 724 5.76 -36.93 -1.60
C LEU A 724 4.93 -35.76 -1.05
N GLY A 725 3.60 -35.86 -1.12
CA GLY A 725 2.69 -34.87 -0.52
C GLY A 725 2.87 -34.74 0.99
N GLN A 726 3.08 -35.85 1.70
CA GLN A 726 3.32 -35.85 3.14
C GLN A 726 4.66 -35.20 3.51
N PHE A 727 5.72 -35.48 2.75
CA PHE A 727 7.03 -34.84 2.94
C PHE A 727 6.96 -33.33 2.65
N ALA A 728 6.34 -32.95 1.53
CA ALA A 728 6.15 -31.54 1.16
C ALA A 728 5.32 -30.78 2.19
N GLN A 729 4.25 -31.40 2.73
CA GLN A 729 3.43 -30.81 3.78
C GLN A 729 4.24 -30.52 5.05
N GLU A 730 5.11 -31.43 5.49
CA GLU A 730 5.97 -31.22 6.67
C GLU A 730 7.08 -30.18 6.42
N MET A 731 7.44 -29.93 5.16
CA MET A 731 8.37 -28.86 4.74
C MET A 731 7.68 -27.51 4.53
N GLU A 732 6.36 -27.41 4.77
CA GLU A 732 5.54 -26.22 4.49
C GLU A 732 5.57 -25.80 3.00
N ALA A 733 5.93 -26.73 2.11
CA ALA A 733 5.92 -26.56 0.66
C ALA A 733 4.50 -26.83 0.12
N TRP A 734 3.56 -25.93 0.42
CA TRP A 734 2.13 -26.13 0.18
C TRP A 734 1.79 -26.43 -1.27
N ASN A 735 2.40 -25.72 -2.22
CA ASN A 735 2.17 -25.92 -3.66
C ASN A 735 2.55 -27.34 -4.13
N GLU A 736 3.70 -27.85 -3.68
CA GLU A 736 4.13 -29.21 -3.98
C GLU A 736 3.20 -30.23 -3.34
N ALA A 737 2.79 -30.01 -2.09
CA ALA A 737 1.86 -30.90 -1.38
C ALA A 737 0.50 -30.96 -2.08
N ILE A 738 -0.05 -29.81 -2.50
CA ILE A 738 -1.32 -29.71 -3.23
C ILE A 738 -1.23 -30.44 -4.57
N ALA A 739 -0.14 -30.24 -5.33
CA ALA A 739 0.07 -30.93 -6.60
C ALA A 739 0.16 -32.46 -6.41
N ALA A 740 0.91 -32.92 -5.40
CA ALA A 740 1.11 -34.33 -5.12
C ALA A 740 -0.20 -35.02 -4.69
N TYR A 741 -0.95 -34.46 -3.73
CA TYR A 741 -2.26 -35.01 -3.34
C TYR A 741 -3.31 -34.89 -4.44
N GLY A 742 -3.32 -33.77 -5.18
CA GLY A 742 -4.23 -33.53 -6.30
C GLY A 742 -4.06 -34.53 -7.44
N SER A 743 -2.83 -34.98 -7.69
CA SER A 743 -2.53 -36.02 -8.68
C SER A 743 -3.25 -37.34 -8.38
N ILE A 744 -3.36 -37.72 -7.11
CA ILE A 744 -4.01 -38.97 -6.68
C ILE A 744 -5.51 -38.89 -6.91
N VAL A 745 -6.12 -37.76 -6.53
CA VAL A 745 -7.56 -37.59 -6.68
C VAL A 745 -7.97 -37.49 -8.15
N ARG A 746 -7.15 -36.84 -8.98
CA ARG A 746 -7.40 -36.68 -10.41
C ARG A 746 -7.18 -37.97 -11.20
N ASN A 747 -6.08 -38.67 -10.94
CA ASN A 747 -5.66 -39.81 -11.76
C ASN A 747 -6.09 -41.15 -11.18
N HIS A 748 -6.34 -41.23 -9.87
CA HIS A 748 -6.64 -42.47 -9.15
C HIS A 748 -7.82 -42.33 -8.15
N PRO A 749 -8.99 -41.81 -8.57
CA PRO A 749 -10.12 -41.53 -7.67
C PRO A 749 -10.70 -42.77 -6.96
N GLU A 750 -10.54 -43.98 -7.52
CA GLU A 750 -11.00 -45.22 -6.89
C GLU A 750 -9.99 -45.84 -5.90
N HIS A 751 -8.79 -45.26 -5.78
CA HIS A 751 -7.75 -45.80 -4.91
C HIS A 751 -8.07 -45.55 -3.43
N ASN A 752 -7.69 -46.48 -2.55
CA ASN A 752 -7.95 -46.38 -1.10
C ASN A 752 -7.36 -45.11 -0.45
N LEU A 753 -6.32 -44.51 -1.07
CA LEU A 753 -5.71 -43.26 -0.61
C LEU A 753 -6.42 -42.01 -1.15
N ALA A 754 -7.30 -42.10 -2.14
CA ALA A 754 -7.95 -40.94 -2.75
C ALA A 754 -8.82 -40.13 -1.76
N PRO A 755 -9.63 -40.77 -0.87
CA PRO A 755 -10.36 -40.03 0.16
C PRO A 755 -9.44 -39.31 1.16
N ASP A 756 -8.31 -39.93 1.50
CA ASP A 756 -7.33 -39.36 2.44
C ASP A 756 -6.53 -38.22 1.77
N SER A 757 -6.16 -38.40 0.52
CA SER A 757 -5.48 -37.37 -0.29
C SER A 757 -6.37 -36.15 -0.51
N GLN A 758 -7.67 -36.35 -0.75
CA GLN A 758 -8.63 -35.25 -0.84
C GLN A 758 -8.77 -34.51 0.49
N TYR A 759 -8.70 -35.22 1.62
CA TYR A 759 -8.71 -34.58 2.94
C TYR A 759 -7.44 -33.77 3.16
N LYS A 760 -6.28 -34.35 2.86
CA LYS A 760 -4.98 -33.71 2.94
C LYS A 760 -4.84 -32.49 2.06
N LEU A 761 -5.40 -32.53 0.85
CA LEU A 761 -5.47 -31.39 -0.06
C LEU A 761 -6.23 -30.23 0.58
N GLY A 762 -7.38 -30.50 1.21
CA GLY A 762 -8.12 -29.48 1.98
C GLY A 762 -7.34 -28.93 3.17
N GLN A 763 -6.58 -29.78 3.88
CA GLN A 763 -5.71 -29.31 4.96
C GLN A 763 -4.57 -28.41 4.45
N CYS A 764 -3.94 -28.77 3.33
CA CYS A 764 -2.87 -27.96 2.75
C CYS A 764 -3.38 -26.57 2.32
N HIS A 765 -4.55 -26.48 1.70
CA HIS A 765 -5.16 -25.17 1.38
C HIS A 765 -5.50 -24.39 2.66
N GLU A 766 -6.01 -25.04 3.71
CA GLU A 766 -6.31 -24.40 4.99
C GLU A 766 -5.03 -23.84 5.66
N GLU A 767 -3.94 -24.61 5.65
CA GLU A 767 -2.64 -24.21 6.21
C GLU A 767 -1.93 -23.15 5.33
N ALA A 768 -2.19 -23.12 4.02
CA ALA A 768 -1.73 -22.09 3.09
C ALA A 768 -2.52 -20.76 3.20
N GLY A 769 -3.63 -20.73 3.94
CA GLY A 769 -4.51 -19.55 4.07
C GLY A 769 -5.58 -19.43 2.99
N GLU A 770 -5.69 -20.41 2.09
CA GLU A 770 -6.64 -20.52 0.99
C GLU A 770 -7.95 -21.17 1.48
N LEU A 771 -8.72 -20.43 2.27
CA LEU A 771 -9.86 -20.98 3.01
C LEU A 771 -11.04 -21.40 2.11
N ASP A 772 -11.25 -20.75 0.97
CA ASP A 772 -12.34 -21.07 0.05
C ASP A 772 -12.02 -22.36 -0.74
N GLU A 773 -10.77 -22.54 -1.17
CA GLU A 773 -10.24 -23.74 -1.83
C GLU A 773 -10.23 -24.94 -0.88
N ALA A 774 -9.85 -24.71 0.39
CA ALA A 774 -9.94 -25.72 1.44
C ALA A 774 -11.39 -26.22 1.62
N LEU A 775 -12.35 -25.29 1.61
CA LEU A 775 -13.78 -25.63 1.70
C LEU A 775 -14.23 -26.44 0.48
N GLU A 776 -13.85 -26.05 -0.74
CA GLU A 776 -14.16 -26.80 -1.96
C GLU A 776 -13.61 -28.24 -1.87
N ALA A 777 -12.36 -28.40 -1.43
CA ALA A 777 -11.74 -29.71 -1.28
C ALA A 777 -12.49 -30.59 -0.26
N TYR A 778 -12.89 -30.01 0.88
CA TYR A 778 -13.67 -30.66 1.93
C TYR A 778 -15.09 -31.05 1.47
N VAL A 779 -15.80 -30.14 0.77
CA VAL A 779 -17.12 -30.42 0.18
C VAL A 779 -17.02 -31.52 -0.87
N THR A 780 -15.97 -31.49 -1.69
CA THR A 780 -15.70 -32.53 -2.70
C THR A 780 -15.47 -33.89 -2.06
N LEU A 781 -14.76 -33.96 -0.93
CA LEU A 781 -14.65 -35.22 -0.17
C LEU A 781 -16.01 -35.71 0.32
N ALA A 782 -16.83 -34.80 0.84
CA ALA A 782 -18.17 -35.13 1.34
C ALA A 782 -19.12 -35.63 0.24
N GLY A 783 -19.01 -35.07 -0.97
CA GLY A 783 -19.80 -35.47 -2.13
C GLY A 783 -19.31 -36.76 -2.79
N THR A 784 -18.00 -36.87 -3.03
CA THR A 784 -17.39 -37.96 -3.81
C THR A 784 -17.14 -39.21 -2.97
N TYR A 785 -16.80 -39.06 -1.68
CA TYR A 785 -16.47 -40.18 -0.78
C TYR A 785 -17.36 -40.23 0.47
N PRO A 786 -18.70 -40.30 0.33
CA PRO A 786 -19.65 -40.10 1.44
C PRO A 786 -19.60 -41.18 2.55
N LYS A 787 -18.93 -42.31 2.29
CA LYS A 787 -18.69 -43.44 3.21
C LYS A 787 -17.33 -43.38 3.91
N SER A 788 -16.49 -42.39 3.60
CA SER A 788 -15.16 -42.25 4.21
C SER A 788 -15.28 -42.00 5.72
N PRO A 789 -14.43 -42.62 6.57
CA PRO A 789 -14.39 -42.32 8.00
C PRO A 789 -13.99 -40.85 8.28
N LEU A 790 -13.35 -40.18 7.33
CA LEU A 790 -12.90 -38.78 7.45
C LEU A 790 -14.04 -37.77 7.34
N ILE A 791 -15.24 -38.19 6.91
CA ILE A 791 -16.40 -37.30 6.74
C ILE A 791 -16.74 -36.56 8.04
N ALA A 792 -16.60 -37.22 9.20
CA ALA A 792 -16.85 -36.56 10.48
C ALA A 792 -15.88 -35.39 10.72
N ASN A 793 -14.59 -35.56 10.44
CA ASN A 793 -13.57 -34.51 10.57
C ASN A 793 -13.80 -33.38 9.56
N VAL A 794 -14.18 -33.73 8.33
CA VAL A 794 -14.50 -32.77 7.27
C VAL A 794 -15.70 -31.91 7.63
N MET A 795 -16.79 -32.50 8.11
CA MET A 795 -17.98 -31.74 8.54
C MET A 795 -17.68 -30.79 9.71
N LEU A 796 -16.75 -31.15 10.60
CA LEU A 796 -16.27 -30.26 11.66
C LEU A 796 -15.52 -29.04 11.08
N ARG A 797 -14.62 -29.26 10.10
CA ARG A 797 -13.88 -28.18 9.42
C ARG A 797 -14.80 -27.27 8.62
N ILE A 798 -15.76 -27.83 7.88
CA ILE A 798 -16.79 -27.05 7.16
C ILE A 798 -17.61 -26.19 8.12
N ASN A 799 -18.06 -26.78 9.23
CA ASN A 799 -18.81 -26.04 10.25
C ASN A 799 -17.97 -24.91 10.89
N GLU A 800 -16.68 -25.15 11.18
CA GLU A 800 -15.75 -24.12 11.69
C GLU A 800 -15.58 -22.96 10.70
N HIS A 801 -15.41 -23.28 9.42
CA HIS A 801 -15.25 -22.29 8.37
C HIS A 801 -16.46 -21.35 8.31
N PHE A 802 -17.68 -21.90 8.23
CA PHE A 802 -18.89 -21.09 8.20
C PHE A 802 -19.16 -20.35 9.53
N TYR A 803 -18.78 -20.94 10.67
CA TYR A 803 -18.88 -20.27 11.97
C TYR A 803 -17.95 -19.05 12.05
N THR A 804 -16.72 -19.15 11.51
CA THR A 804 -15.73 -18.06 11.49
C THR A 804 -16.11 -16.97 10.49
N LYS A 805 -16.71 -17.34 9.35
CA LYS A 805 -17.24 -16.41 8.34
C LYS A 805 -18.55 -15.72 8.76
N GLU A 806 -19.00 -15.96 10.00
CA GLU A 806 -20.25 -15.45 10.58
C GLU A 806 -21.53 -15.91 9.85
N ASP A 807 -21.44 -16.91 8.96
CA ASP A 807 -22.61 -17.57 8.36
C ASP A 807 -23.10 -18.69 9.29
N TYR A 808 -23.70 -18.25 10.40
CA TYR A 808 -24.24 -19.13 11.42
C TYR A 808 -25.38 -20.02 10.90
N SER A 809 -26.00 -19.69 9.76
CA SER A 809 -27.17 -20.41 9.22
C SER A 809 -26.75 -21.73 8.59
N VAL A 810 -25.73 -21.65 7.76
CA VAL A 810 -25.11 -22.80 7.13
C VAL A 810 -24.36 -23.61 8.18
N ALA A 811 -23.67 -22.96 9.12
CA ALA A 811 -22.99 -23.64 10.22
C ALA A 811 -23.97 -24.49 11.05
N ALA A 812 -25.13 -23.94 11.45
CA ALA A 812 -26.16 -24.68 12.17
C ALA A 812 -26.68 -25.89 11.36
N SER A 813 -26.99 -25.70 10.07
CA SER A 813 -27.47 -26.78 9.20
C SER A 813 -26.46 -27.92 9.03
N VAL A 814 -25.17 -27.59 8.86
CA VAL A 814 -24.09 -28.60 8.80
C VAL A 814 -23.97 -29.35 10.12
N GLY A 815 -24.09 -28.64 11.24
CA GLY A 815 -24.09 -29.24 12.58
C GLY A 815 -25.27 -30.19 12.80
N GLU A 816 -26.48 -29.83 12.38
CA GLU A 816 -27.66 -30.69 12.47
C GLU A 816 -27.49 -31.99 11.69
N LYS A 817 -27.02 -31.89 10.43
CA LYS A 817 -26.68 -33.07 9.61
C LYS A 817 -25.61 -33.94 10.26
N PHE A 818 -24.64 -33.34 10.96
CA PHE A 818 -23.63 -34.08 11.72
C PHE A 818 -24.26 -34.89 12.85
N LEU A 819 -25.19 -34.30 13.61
CA LEU A 819 -25.88 -34.99 14.70
C LEU A 819 -26.77 -36.15 14.23
N GLU A 820 -27.34 -36.04 13.04
CA GLU A 820 -28.13 -37.09 12.38
C GLU A 820 -27.25 -38.25 11.90
N LYS A 821 -26.15 -37.93 11.20
CA LYS A 821 -25.27 -38.93 10.58
C LYS A 821 -24.31 -39.59 11.59
N PHE A 822 -23.87 -38.85 12.60
CA PHE A 822 -22.89 -39.29 13.59
C PHE A 822 -23.38 -39.07 15.03
N PRO A 823 -24.42 -39.80 15.49
CA PRO A 823 -25.06 -39.54 16.78
C PRO A 823 -24.24 -39.92 18.01
N ASN A 824 -23.20 -40.76 17.86
CA ASN A 824 -22.36 -41.30 18.94
C ASN A 824 -20.86 -40.95 18.76
N HIS A 825 -20.54 -39.94 17.96
CA HIS A 825 -19.15 -39.53 17.73
C HIS A 825 -18.63 -38.71 18.91
N GLU A 826 -17.31 -38.75 19.15
CA GLU A 826 -16.67 -38.01 20.25
C GLU A 826 -16.98 -36.51 20.21
N TRP A 827 -17.06 -35.95 19.00
CA TRP A 827 -17.34 -34.53 18.76
C TRP A 827 -18.83 -34.15 18.72
N THR A 828 -19.75 -35.13 18.80
CA THR A 828 -21.20 -34.89 18.76
C THR A 828 -21.68 -33.92 19.84
N PRO A 829 -21.23 -34.00 21.11
CA PRO A 829 -21.59 -33.01 22.11
C PRO A 829 -21.10 -31.60 21.75
N LYS A 830 -19.83 -31.46 21.32
CA LYS A 830 -19.28 -30.15 20.94
C LYS A 830 -20.06 -29.53 19.78
N MET A 831 -20.41 -30.33 18.78
CA MET A 831 -21.22 -29.87 17.64
C MET A 831 -22.63 -29.45 18.07
N ALA A 832 -23.30 -30.25 18.93
CA ALA A 832 -24.63 -29.91 19.44
C ALA A 832 -24.64 -28.61 20.25
N PHE A 833 -23.60 -28.36 21.05
CA PHE A 833 -23.42 -27.10 21.74
C PHE A 833 -23.22 -25.93 20.75
N ARG A 834 -22.43 -26.14 19.70
CA ARG A 834 -22.16 -25.12 18.67
C ARG A 834 -23.40 -24.71 17.88
N ILE A 835 -24.33 -25.64 17.60
CA ILE A 835 -25.63 -25.31 16.97
C ILE A 835 -26.41 -24.31 17.84
N GLY A 836 -26.44 -24.52 19.17
CA GLY A 836 -27.05 -23.58 20.10
C GLY A 836 -26.39 -22.20 20.06
N GLN A 837 -25.06 -22.15 19.95
CA GLN A 837 -24.33 -20.88 19.80
C GLN A 837 -24.64 -20.18 18.48
N CYS A 838 -24.78 -20.93 17.38
CA CYS A 838 -25.16 -20.39 16.08
C CYS A 838 -26.54 -19.72 16.17
N HIS A 839 -27.55 -20.42 16.68
CA HIS A 839 -28.89 -19.84 16.85
C HIS A 839 -28.92 -18.62 17.78
N TYR A 840 -28.10 -18.61 18.84
CA TYR A 840 -27.97 -17.44 19.72
C TYR A 840 -27.34 -16.23 19.00
N LYS A 841 -26.28 -16.46 18.21
CA LYS A 841 -25.60 -15.41 17.43
C LYS A 841 -26.45 -14.86 16.30
N GLN A 842 -27.38 -15.65 15.76
CA GLN A 842 -28.38 -15.21 14.77
C GLN A 842 -29.57 -14.45 15.36
N GLU A 843 -29.55 -14.16 16.67
CA GLU A 843 -30.66 -13.55 17.39
C GLU A 843 -31.96 -14.40 17.39
N GLU A 844 -31.88 -15.66 16.96
CA GLU A 844 -32.95 -16.65 17.05
C GLU A 844 -33.03 -17.24 18.47
N PHE A 845 -33.13 -16.35 19.46
CA PHE A 845 -32.96 -16.65 20.88
C PHE A 845 -33.84 -17.79 21.41
N LEU A 846 -35.11 -17.88 20.97
CA LEU A 846 -36.01 -18.96 21.37
C LEU A 846 -35.62 -20.33 20.80
N LYS A 847 -35.05 -20.36 19.59
CA LYS A 847 -34.52 -21.60 18.99
C LYS A 847 -33.19 -21.97 19.66
N GLY A 848 -32.31 -21.00 19.92
CA GLY A 848 -31.06 -21.21 20.68
C GLY A 848 -31.31 -21.83 22.05
N GLY A 849 -32.26 -21.28 22.83
CA GLY A 849 -32.67 -21.85 24.11
C GLY A 849 -33.16 -23.30 24.00
N LYS A 850 -33.96 -23.62 22.98
CA LYS A 850 -34.43 -24.99 22.71
C LYS A 850 -33.29 -25.93 22.32
N SER A 851 -32.33 -25.47 21.53
CA SER A 851 -31.14 -26.26 21.12
C SER A 851 -30.26 -26.61 22.32
N PHE A 852 -30.01 -25.64 23.21
CA PHE A 852 -29.29 -25.90 24.45
C PHE A 852 -30.08 -26.80 25.42
N ASP A 853 -31.40 -26.65 25.49
CA ASP A 853 -32.24 -27.58 26.26
C ASP A 853 -32.16 -29.01 25.72
N ALA A 854 -32.18 -29.18 24.40
CA ALA A 854 -32.00 -30.48 23.75
C ALA A 854 -30.62 -31.07 24.06
N PHE A 855 -29.57 -30.25 24.09
CA PHE A 855 -28.23 -30.65 24.51
C PHE A 855 -28.25 -31.21 25.94
N THR A 856 -28.81 -30.49 26.90
CA THR A 856 -28.83 -30.91 28.32
C THR A 856 -29.64 -32.19 28.57
N LYS A 857 -30.64 -32.46 27.71
CA LYS A 857 -31.43 -33.70 27.77
C LYS A 857 -30.69 -34.89 27.15
N ARG A 858 -29.98 -34.66 26.04
CA ARG A 858 -29.28 -35.71 25.29
C ARG A 858 -27.92 -36.08 25.89
N PHE A 859 -27.25 -35.11 26.53
CA PHE A 859 -25.88 -35.25 27.03
C PHE A 859 -25.75 -34.78 28.49
N PRO A 860 -26.50 -35.37 29.45
CA PRO A 860 -26.53 -34.87 30.83
C PRO A 860 -25.16 -34.89 31.52
N ASP A 861 -24.33 -35.90 31.25
CA ASP A 861 -23.06 -36.13 31.96
C ASP A 861 -21.84 -35.42 31.31
N GLN A 862 -22.05 -34.63 30.25
CA GLN A 862 -20.96 -33.91 29.58
C GLN A 862 -20.52 -32.67 30.35
N GLU A 863 -19.24 -32.32 30.28
CA GLU A 863 -18.66 -31.14 30.95
C GLU A 863 -19.34 -29.83 30.49
N LEU A 864 -19.77 -29.78 29.22
CA LEU A 864 -20.45 -28.63 28.63
C LEU A 864 -21.90 -28.44 29.11
N THR A 865 -22.49 -29.37 29.88
CA THR A 865 -23.90 -29.29 30.32
C THR A 865 -24.18 -28.09 31.21
N ALA A 866 -23.25 -27.76 32.11
CA ALA A 866 -23.38 -26.59 32.96
C ALA A 866 -23.38 -25.29 32.13
N GLN A 867 -22.50 -25.21 31.12
CA GLN A 867 -22.45 -24.09 30.18
C GLN A 867 -23.70 -24.02 29.31
N ALA A 868 -24.21 -25.16 28.84
CA ALA A 868 -25.42 -25.22 28.02
C ALA A 868 -26.65 -24.73 28.79
N LEU A 869 -26.78 -25.06 30.09
CA LEU A 869 -27.85 -24.53 30.93
C LEU A 869 -27.76 -23.01 31.11
N PHE A 870 -26.55 -22.46 31.27
CA PHE A 870 -26.34 -21.03 31.33
C PHE A 870 -26.70 -20.33 30.02
N TRP A 871 -26.20 -20.82 28.88
CA TRP A 871 -26.50 -20.28 27.56
C TRP A 871 -27.97 -20.47 27.15
N ALA A 872 -28.64 -21.53 27.60
CA ALA A 872 -30.09 -21.66 27.48
C ALA A 872 -30.81 -20.53 28.24
N GLY A 873 -30.39 -20.27 29.48
CA GLY A 873 -30.91 -19.16 30.29
C GLY A 873 -30.71 -17.80 29.63
N GLU A 874 -29.52 -17.54 29.09
CA GLU A 874 -29.20 -16.27 28.40
C GLU A 874 -29.99 -16.14 27.10
N SER A 875 -30.12 -17.23 26.34
CA SER A 875 -30.96 -17.26 25.14
C SER A 875 -32.42 -16.95 25.48
N TYR A 876 -33.03 -17.60 26.48
CA TYR A 876 -34.41 -17.30 26.85
C TYR A 876 -34.59 -15.87 27.39
N ARG A 877 -33.59 -15.34 28.11
CA ARG A 877 -33.62 -13.96 28.61
C ARG A 877 -33.62 -12.94 27.48
N MET A 878 -32.71 -13.08 26.50
CA MET A 878 -32.67 -12.23 25.31
C MET A 878 -33.93 -12.38 24.45
N GLY A 879 -34.50 -13.59 24.38
CA GLY A 879 -35.79 -13.87 23.75
C GLY A 879 -37.02 -13.41 24.55
N ARG A 880 -36.83 -12.69 25.67
CA ARG A 880 -37.88 -12.19 26.60
C ARG A 880 -38.76 -13.28 27.26
N ASP A 881 -38.32 -14.53 27.24
CA ASP A 881 -38.95 -15.64 27.97
C ASP A 881 -38.32 -15.76 29.37
N ILE A 882 -38.65 -14.78 30.20
CA ILE A 882 -38.13 -14.66 31.58
C ILE A 882 -38.45 -15.90 32.44
N PRO A 883 -39.64 -16.53 32.37
CA PRO A 883 -39.92 -17.75 33.14
C PRO A 883 -38.98 -18.92 32.81
N ASN A 884 -38.71 -19.19 31.53
CA ASN A 884 -37.79 -20.26 31.17
C ASN A 884 -36.34 -19.89 31.48
N ALA A 885 -35.94 -18.62 31.30
CA ALA A 885 -34.61 -18.14 31.71
C ALA A 885 -34.36 -18.38 33.20
N PHE A 886 -35.32 -18.00 34.05
CA PHE A 886 -35.26 -18.18 35.50
C PHE A 886 -35.07 -19.66 35.89
N ARG A 887 -35.85 -20.56 35.29
CA ARG A 887 -35.76 -22.01 35.55
C ARG A 887 -34.40 -22.59 35.14
N ARG A 888 -33.82 -22.16 34.02
CA ARG A 888 -32.52 -22.66 33.53
C ARG A 888 -31.35 -22.15 34.36
N TYR A 889 -31.35 -20.88 34.76
CA TYR A 889 -30.33 -20.37 35.68
C TYR A 889 -30.39 -21.03 37.05
N ASN A 890 -31.58 -21.26 37.59
CA ASN A 890 -31.73 -22.00 38.85
C ASN A 890 -31.24 -23.44 38.71
N ARG A 891 -31.62 -24.12 37.63
CA ARG A 891 -31.14 -25.48 37.37
C ARG A 891 -29.61 -25.53 37.24
N CYS A 892 -28.98 -24.59 36.54
CA CYS A 892 -27.52 -24.48 36.47
C CYS A 892 -26.89 -24.29 37.86
N ARG A 893 -27.47 -23.39 38.67
CA ARG A 893 -27.02 -23.10 40.03
C ARG A 893 -27.11 -24.31 40.98
N TRP A 894 -28.18 -25.10 40.87
CA TRP A 894 -28.46 -26.23 41.76
C TRP A 894 -27.80 -27.53 41.30
N ASP A 895 -27.87 -27.85 40.01
CA ASP A 895 -27.33 -29.11 39.46
C ASP A 895 -25.80 -29.06 39.34
N TYR A 896 -25.20 -27.87 39.13
CA TYR A 896 -23.75 -27.70 38.90
C TYR A 896 -23.12 -26.57 39.74
N PRO A 897 -23.24 -26.59 41.08
CA PRO A 897 -22.95 -25.45 41.96
C PRO A 897 -21.49 -24.99 41.96
N GLU A 898 -20.55 -25.88 41.64
CA GLU A 898 -19.10 -25.61 41.60
C GLU A 898 -18.61 -25.10 40.23
N SER A 899 -19.46 -25.15 39.20
CA SER A 899 -19.09 -24.70 37.85
C SER A 899 -19.03 -23.17 37.74
N ASP A 900 -18.16 -22.65 36.87
CA ASP A 900 -18.12 -21.22 36.58
C ASP A 900 -19.45 -20.72 35.97
N ALA A 901 -20.12 -21.55 35.17
CA ALA A 901 -21.46 -21.30 34.65
C ALA A 901 -22.49 -21.04 35.76
N ALA A 902 -22.39 -21.71 36.91
CA ALA A 902 -23.26 -21.46 38.06
C ALA A 902 -22.96 -20.12 38.74
N LYS A 903 -21.69 -19.68 38.79
CA LYS A 903 -21.33 -18.34 39.28
C LYS A 903 -21.96 -17.26 38.42
N TYR A 904 -21.87 -17.37 37.09
CA TYR A 904 -22.52 -16.46 36.16
C TYR A 904 -24.05 -16.50 36.27
N SER A 905 -24.64 -17.69 36.40
CA SER A 905 -26.08 -17.86 36.63
C SER A 905 -26.57 -17.17 37.91
N ARG A 906 -25.79 -17.23 39.01
CA ARG A 906 -26.10 -16.50 40.27
C ARG A 906 -26.11 -14.99 40.06
N GLY A 907 -25.14 -14.46 39.32
CA GLY A 907 -25.09 -13.04 38.96
C GLY A 907 -26.30 -12.62 38.12
N ARG A 908 -26.70 -13.45 37.14
CA ARG A 908 -27.89 -13.17 36.31
C ARG A 908 -29.19 -13.23 37.10
N LEU A 909 -29.35 -14.18 38.03
CA LEU A 909 -30.52 -14.29 38.90
C LEU A 909 -30.75 -13.07 39.81
N ALA A 910 -29.73 -12.25 40.05
CA ALA A 910 -29.82 -11.01 40.81
C ALA A 910 -30.36 -9.81 39.99
N LEU A 911 -30.62 -9.99 38.68
CA LEU A 911 -31.20 -8.93 37.85
C LEU A 911 -32.65 -8.62 38.26
N PRO A 912 -33.10 -7.34 38.19
CA PRO A 912 -34.44 -6.95 38.62
C PRO A 912 -35.58 -7.75 37.96
N GLU A 913 -35.44 -8.08 36.68
CA GLU A 913 -36.41 -8.87 35.92
C GLU A 913 -36.57 -10.31 36.44
N LEU A 914 -35.49 -10.93 36.90
CA LEU A 914 -35.48 -12.30 37.41
C LEU A 914 -35.90 -12.36 38.89
N LEU A 915 -35.59 -11.33 39.67
CA LEU A 915 -36.11 -11.16 41.04
C LEU A 915 -37.63 -10.99 41.04
N SER A 916 -38.18 -10.16 40.14
CA SER A 916 -39.63 -10.02 39.98
C SER A 916 -40.31 -11.34 39.57
N GLN A 917 -39.66 -12.15 38.73
CA GLN A 917 -40.16 -13.47 38.38
C GLN A 917 -40.11 -14.45 39.56
N PHE A 918 -39.08 -14.39 40.40
CA PHE A 918 -39.00 -15.19 41.62
C PHE A 918 -40.15 -14.87 42.59
N GLU A 919 -40.45 -13.59 42.83
CA GLU A 919 -41.57 -13.15 43.66
C GLU A 919 -42.92 -13.65 43.11
N LYS A 920 -43.09 -13.64 41.78
CA LYS A 920 -44.29 -14.20 41.12
C LYS A 920 -44.42 -15.72 41.30
N GLU A 921 -43.33 -16.48 41.16
CA GLU A 921 -43.37 -17.94 41.38
C GLU A 921 -43.52 -18.31 42.86
N ALA A 922 -43.02 -17.47 43.79
CA ALA A 922 -43.19 -17.67 45.23
C ALA A 922 -44.63 -17.41 45.70
N ASN A 923 -45.33 -16.43 45.10
CA ASN A 923 -46.72 -16.08 45.43
C ASN A 923 -47.78 -16.97 44.75
N LEU A 924 -47.38 -17.91 43.88
CA LEU A 924 -48.30 -18.86 43.22
C LEU A 924 -48.68 -20.08 44.10
N ASN A 925 -48.10 -20.19 45.29
CA ASN A 925 -48.40 -21.23 46.29
C ASN A 925 -49.24 -20.70 47.49
N GLU A 926 -49.85 -19.52 47.37
CA GLU A 926 -50.88 -19.02 48.30
C GLU A 926 -52.29 -19.13 47.71
#